data_AF-A0A226QSR6-F1
#
_entry.id   AF-A0A226QSR6-F1
#
_cell.length_a   1.000
_cell.length_b   1.000
_cell.length_c   1.000
_cell.angle_alpha   90.00
_cell.angle_beta   90.00
_cell.angle_gamma   90.00
#
_symmetry.space_group_name_H-M   'P 1'
#
loop_
_entity.id
_entity.type
_entity.pdbx_description
1 polymer ?
#
loop_
_entity_poly.entity_id
_entity_poly.type
_entity_poly.pdbx_seq_one_letter_code
_entity_poly.pdbx_strand_id
1 'polypeptide(L)'
;MAIRLVRTGYLLGIALILTGVIYFFASNWQGMDRLAKAVLSIGLMGLFYGSSAVFAYVMKRHDFLGRWLFVCGTLAFGITLALIGQIYNSHADSYWLFIIWLVPTVVFAWITKYEVFSVISVVLLELACWFYYFPSSYRIEWSEWQSFFLLVMFAVINGIVWIFSRSSIVAYLAYAAMHGWLFVTDVTGFLYGRDAWWPYVYALLFIGFFYYFFAMAKRRSYVLLTSLFAGAFLIAQYFRVIGEHFEEGFLLGGLVLAAVIVYGSVFLLKRVKHISSESTKGRIFLIIFQSIVTFVASLIAAASVMGLLMIWMESLSMYVLFAISVMGFVAPAFLGRRWNPTVRYTLLAVGYGLGLMTTWKISLVLLTVYTATLLICYVQSADGGIRALTNMAVSLYSAVILDQVTNEERLVLLGVAALNGCLYWLGRRRKEPLFLPLVLGMGALLLLTSMDVFAAGAWYVSANILFIAVIFTFLFAPLFQNERYEQLVAWAYFWLYLVLKYYEFAWNLLDKSISLIIAGLLFFIGTAVLEKRKGLLPVSPAQGLYRKWAPLLAIMVAQAVFAGYMVWDKEQHLRNGEVVKLELQPVDPRSFLQGDYIRLFYDISTIRSLDGSGKVQVVLRKDQDGVHRFADIYAINGQQQEEYVPQDGDVILNGTFYGNTVVYGIESYFVPEGKGTKWQEKARFAYVRVSEDGDALLEKISSE
;
A
#
# COMPACT_ATOMS: atom_id res chain seq x y z
N MET A 1 -25.67 -0.48 21.31
CA MET A 1 -25.11 0.88 21.20
C MET A 1 -23.91 1.06 22.13
N ALA A 2 -24.09 1.04 23.45
CA ALA A 2 -23.03 1.32 24.41
C ALA A 2 -21.78 0.39 24.37
N ILE A 3 -21.95 -0.90 24.02
CA ILE A 3 -20.81 -1.84 23.85
C ILE A 3 -19.93 -1.46 22.65
N ARG A 4 -20.53 -1.05 21.52
CA ARG A 4 -19.75 -0.64 20.33
C ARG A 4 -18.96 0.62 20.64
N LEU A 5 -19.58 1.61 21.28
CA LEU A 5 -18.91 2.82 21.75
C LEU A 5 -17.64 2.51 22.56
N VAL A 6 -17.73 1.60 23.53
CA VAL A 6 -16.60 1.18 24.36
C VAL A 6 -15.53 0.47 23.52
N ARG A 7 -15.90 -0.46 22.64
CA ARG A 7 -14.93 -1.14 21.76
C ARG A 7 -14.23 -0.19 20.80
N THR A 8 -14.97 0.76 20.21
CA THR A 8 -14.44 1.82 19.34
C THR A 8 -13.44 2.68 20.10
N GLY A 9 -13.76 3.11 21.33
CA GLY A 9 -12.86 3.91 22.17
C GLY A 9 -11.55 3.20 22.52
N TYR A 10 -11.63 1.91 22.90
CA TYR A 10 -10.44 1.11 23.15
C TYR A 10 -9.61 0.88 21.90
N LEU A 11 -10.24 0.55 20.76
CA LEU A 11 -9.53 0.34 19.51
C LEU A 11 -8.84 1.62 19.03
N LEU A 12 -9.48 2.77 19.21
CA LEU A 12 -8.88 4.08 18.92
C LEU A 12 -7.66 4.34 19.81
N GLY A 13 -7.77 4.09 21.13
CA GLY A 13 -6.66 4.23 22.06
C GLY A 13 -5.46 3.34 21.70
N ILE A 14 -5.72 2.06 21.40
CA ILE A 14 -4.68 1.10 20.97
C ILE A 14 -4.05 1.53 19.65
N ALA A 15 -4.86 1.94 18.66
CA ALA A 15 -4.38 2.38 17.36
C ALA A 15 -3.43 3.58 17.48
N LEU A 16 -3.84 4.61 18.24
CA LEU A 16 -3.03 5.81 18.45
C LEU A 16 -1.72 5.51 19.20
N ILE A 17 -1.76 4.66 20.25
CA ILE A 17 -0.54 4.25 20.97
C ILE A 17 0.40 3.50 20.02
N LEU A 18 -0.11 2.52 19.27
CA LEU A 18 0.71 1.71 18.37
C LEU A 18 1.31 2.57 17.25
N THR A 19 0.53 3.47 16.63
CA THR A 19 1.04 4.40 15.62
C THR A 19 2.07 5.36 16.22
N GLY A 20 1.83 5.87 17.43
CA GLY A 20 2.79 6.69 18.14
C GLY A 20 4.10 5.95 18.39
N VAL A 21 4.07 4.68 18.77
CA VAL A 21 5.27 3.83 18.91
C VAL A 21 6.02 3.69 17.59
N ILE A 22 5.32 3.44 16.47
CA ILE A 22 5.93 3.34 15.14
C ILE A 22 6.64 4.65 14.79
N TYR A 23 5.95 5.78 14.98
CA TYR A 23 6.48 7.11 14.68
C TYR A 23 7.67 7.48 15.55
N PHE A 24 7.61 7.10 16.82
CA PHE A 24 8.72 7.29 17.74
C PHE A 24 9.95 6.65 17.11
N PHE A 25 9.97 5.32 16.94
CA PHE A 25 11.15 4.63 16.43
C PHE A 25 11.63 5.12 15.06
N ALA A 26 10.70 5.40 14.14
CA ALA A 26 11.03 5.94 12.83
C ALA A 26 11.72 7.33 12.87
N SER A 27 11.54 8.13 13.93
CA SER A 27 12.16 9.47 14.03
C SER A 27 13.67 9.43 14.28
N ASN A 28 14.22 8.28 14.69
CA ASN A 28 15.65 8.04 14.88
C ASN A 28 16.37 9.10 15.74
N TRP A 29 15.79 9.50 16.88
CA TRP A 29 16.39 10.52 17.74
C TRP A 29 17.74 10.03 18.31
N GLN A 30 18.71 10.96 18.44
CA GLN A 30 20.09 10.64 18.84
C GLN A 30 20.34 10.71 20.35
N GLY A 31 19.35 11.16 21.14
CA GLY A 31 19.49 11.33 22.59
C GLY A 31 19.52 10.04 23.42
N MET A 32 19.55 8.86 22.80
CA MET A 32 19.50 7.56 23.47
C MET A 32 20.52 6.60 22.85
N ASP A 33 21.28 5.93 23.71
CA ASP A 33 22.25 4.90 23.31
C ASP A 33 21.59 3.71 22.59
N ARG A 34 22.36 3.00 21.77
CA ARG A 34 21.92 1.84 20.97
C ARG A 34 21.28 0.76 21.83
N LEU A 35 21.93 0.40 22.95
CA LEU A 35 21.43 -0.63 23.86
C LEU A 35 20.12 -0.19 24.53
N ALA A 36 20.03 1.07 24.92
CA ALA A 36 18.82 1.61 25.52
C ALA A 36 17.62 1.57 24.54
N LYS A 37 17.84 1.90 23.26
CA LYS A 37 16.81 1.76 22.21
C LYS A 37 16.37 0.31 22.02
N ALA A 38 17.32 -0.62 21.95
CA ALA A 38 17.04 -2.04 21.80
C ALA A 38 16.26 -2.62 22.99
N VAL A 39 16.70 -2.33 24.22
CA VAL A 39 16.03 -2.77 25.45
C VAL A 39 14.62 -2.18 25.54
N LEU A 40 14.45 -0.90 25.19
CA LEU A 40 13.13 -0.26 25.18
C LEU A 40 12.17 -0.95 24.20
N SER A 41 12.64 -1.29 23.00
CA SER A 41 11.81 -1.96 21.99
C SER A 41 11.42 -3.39 22.40
N ILE A 42 12.38 -4.18 22.89
CA ILE A 42 12.11 -5.54 23.40
C ILE A 42 11.18 -5.48 24.62
N GLY A 43 11.40 -4.52 25.52
CA GLY A 43 10.56 -4.30 26.70
C GLY A 43 9.13 -3.91 26.33
N LEU A 44 8.95 -3.06 25.31
CA LEU A 44 7.63 -2.68 24.82
C LEU A 44 6.89 -3.86 24.15
N MET A 45 7.59 -4.68 23.37
CA MET A 45 7.04 -5.94 22.85
C MET A 45 6.57 -6.85 24.00
N GLY A 46 7.40 -7.03 25.02
CA GLY A 46 7.06 -7.77 26.23
C GLY A 46 5.87 -7.18 26.97
N LEU A 47 5.76 -5.86 27.04
CA LEU A 47 4.63 -5.16 27.65
C LEU A 47 3.32 -5.42 26.92
N PHE A 48 3.31 -5.45 25.58
CA PHE A 48 2.10 -5.79 24.82
C PHE A 48 1.67 -7.24 25.04
N TYR A 49 2.59 -8.20 24.97
CA TYR A 49 2.28 -9.61 25.23
C TYR A 49 1.87 -9.86 26.69
N GLY A 50 2.55 -9.24 27.65
CA GLY A 50 2.22 -9.32 29.07
C GLY A 50 0.86 -8.71 29.38
N SER A 51 0.58 -7.51 28.88
CA SER A 51 -0.72 -6.85 29.03
C SER A 51 -1.83 -7.71 28.42
N SER A 52 -1.58 -8.26 27.23
CA SER A 52 -2.49 -9.20 26.58
C SER A 52 -2.86 -10.40 27.48
N ALA A 53 -1.87 -11.02 28.12
CA ALA A 53 -2.08 -12.11 29.07
C ALA A 53 -2.85 -11.66 30.33
N VAL A 54 -2.52 -10.49 30.89
CA VAL A 54 -3.24 -9.93 32.04
C VAL A 54 -4.72 -9.70 31.72
N PHE A 55 -5.02 -9.08 30.58
CA PHE A 55 -6.41 -8.87 30.15
C PHE A 55 -7.14 -10.18 29.84
N ALA A 56 -6.44 -11.21 29.37
CA ALA A 56 -7.02 -12.51 29.11
C ALA A 56 -7.35 -13.30 30.40
N TYR A 57 -6.42 -13.34 31.37
CA TYR A 57 -6.50 -14.23 32.54
C TYR A 57 -7.05 -13.56 33.79
N VAL A 58 -6.68 -12.30 34.01
CA VAL A 58 -7.05 -11.53 35.21
C VAL A 58 -8.35 -10.77 34.96
N MET A 59 -8.47 -10.08 33.83
CA MET A 59 -9.63 -9.23 33.52
C MET A 59 -10.60 -9.89 32.53
N LYS A 60 -11.28 -10.95 32.98
CA LYS A 60 -12.19 -11.84 32.21
C LYS A 60 -13.35 -11.16 31.44
N ARG A 61 -13.51 -9.83 31.53
CA ARG A 61 -14.48 -9.02 30.76
C ARG A 61 -13.87 -8.39 29.49
N HIS A 62 -12.55 -8.52 29.30
CA HIS A 62 -11.77 -7.77 28.31
C HIS A 62 -11.03 -8.64 27.29
N ASP A 63 -11.58 -9.81 26.92
CA ASP A 63 -10.99 -10.72 25.91
C ASP A 63 -10.74 -10.01 24.56
N PHE A 64 -11.61 -9.06 24.17
CA PHE A 64 -11.38 -8.20 23.00
C PHE A 64 -10.06 -7.44 23.09
N LEU A 65 -9.77 -6.85 24.26
CA LEU A 65 -8.57 -6.05 24.49
C LEU A 65 -7.34 -6.94 24.53
N GLY A 66 -7.42 -8.09 25.21
CA GLY A 66 -6.35 -9.09 25.21
C GLY A 66 -5.97 -9.53 23.80
N ARG A 67 -6.94 -9.82 22.93
CA ARG A 67 -6.68 -10.19 21.52
C ARG A 67 -5.97 -9.07 20.74
N TRP A 68 -6.41 -7.83 20.86
CA TRP A 68 -5.79 -6.71 20.13
C TRP A 68 -4.40 -6.36 20.67
N LEU A 69 -4.19 -6.44 21.98
CA LEU A 69 -2.85 -6.30 22.57
C LEU A 69 -1.91 -7.43 22.13
N PHE A 70 -2.43 -8.64 21.92
CA PHE A 70 -1.64 -9.72 21.33
C PHE A 70 -1.21 -9.37 19.90
N VAL A 71 -2.14 -8.87 19.08
CA VAL A 71 -1.82 -8.35 17.74
C VAL A 71 -0.77 -7.25 17.81
N CYS A 72 -0.90 -6.29 18.74
CA CYS A 72 0.11 -5.25 18.97
C CYS A 72 1.48 -5.84 19.33
N GLY A 73 1.54 -6.89 20.14
CA GLY A 73 2.80 -7.59 20.46
C GLY A 73 3.43 -8.23 19.23
N THR A 74 2.63 -8.88 18.38
CA THR A 74 3.10 -9.42 17.09
C THR A 74 3.61 -8.31 16.16
N LEU A 75 2.97 -7.14 16.15
CA LEU A 75 3.44 -5.99 15.37
C LEU A 75 4.71 -5.36 15.97
N ALA A 76 4.80 -5.28 17.31
CA ALA A 76 5.96 -4.78 18.03
C ALA A 76 7.22 -5.64 17.81
N PHE A 77 7.06 -6.94 17.56
CA PHE A 77 8.19 -7.79 17.15
C PHE A 77 8.79 -7.31 15.82
N GLY A 78 7.96 -7.08 14.80
CA GLY A 78 8.43 -6.52 13.52
C GLY A 78 9.08 -5.15 13.65
N ILE A 79 8.49 -4.27 14.46
CA ILE A 79 9.06 -2.95 14.78
C ILE A 79 10.43 -3.10 15.46
N THR A 80 10.58 -4.07 16.37
CA THR A 80 11.85 -4.35 17.05
C THR A 80 12.92 -4.83 16.07
N LEU A 81 12.58 -5.73 15.13
CA LEU A 81 13.50 -6.16 14.08
C LEU A 81 13.94 -5.00 13.20
N ALA A 82 12.99 -4.16 12.75
CA ALA A 82 13.28 -2.98 11.94
C ALA A 82 14.19 -1.99 12.68
N LEU A 83 13.90 -1.74 13.96
CA LEU A 83 14.70 -0.84 14.79
C LEU A 83 16.12 -1.38 15.00
N ILE A 84 16.29 -2.68 15.24
CA ILE A 84 17.63 -3.26 15.37
C ILE A 84 18.40 -3.06 14.06
N GLY A 85 17.78 -3.34 12.91
CA GLY A 85 18.40 -3.05 11.61
C GLY A 85 18.77 -1.58 11.44
N GLN A 86 17.93 -0.67 11.91
CA GLN A 86 18.17 0.77 11.88
C GLN A 86 19.33 1.21 12.79
N ILE A 87 19.38 0.71 14.03
CA ILE A 87 20.41 1.04 15.04
C ILE A 87 21.81 0.65 14.55
N TYR A 88 21.90 -0.49 13.86
CA TYR A 88 23.17 -1.05 13.41
C TYR A 88 23.46 -0.81 11.92
N ASN A 89 22.66 0.05 11.24
CA ASN A 89 22.78 0.33 9.81
C ASN A 89 22.87 -0.93 8.94
N SER A 90 22.11 -1.97 9.31
CA SER A 90 22.16 -3.27 8.67
C SER A 90 20.77 -3.70 8.22
N HIS A 91 20.57 -3.87 6.91
CA HIS A 91 19.48 -4.65 6.30
C HIS A 91 18.05 -4.40 6.85
N ALA A 92 17.72 -3.19 7.32
CA ALA A 92 16.42 -2.91 7.93
C ALA A 92 15.25 -2.97 6.92
N ASP A 93 15.55 -2.95 5.63
CA ASP A 93 14.63 -3.08 4.49
C ASP A 93 14.77 -4.41 3.74
N SER A 94 15.56 -5.35 4.27
CA SER A 94 15.74 -6.65 3.66
C SER A 94 14.46 -7.49 3.75
N TYR A 95 14.20 -8.28 2.71
CA TYR A 95 13.16 -9.31 2.72
C TYR A 95 13.27 -10.25 3.94
N TRP A 96 14.49 -10.45 4.48
CA TRP A 96 14.72 -11.25 5.69
C TRP A 96 13.94 -10.77 6.90
N LEU A 97 13.79 -9.46 7.09
CA LEU A 97 12.99 -8.90 8.19
C LEU A 97 11.57 -9.46 8.16
N PHE A 98 10.95 -9.44 6.98
CA PHE A 98 9.57 -9.89 6.80
C PHE A 98 9.45 -11.41 6.93
N ILE A 99 10.45 -12.18 6.49
CA ILE A 99 10.48 -13.64 6.66
C ILE A 99 10.64 -14.02 8.14
N ILE A 100 11.58 -13.40 8.86
CA ILE A 100 11.79 -13.64 10.30
C ILE A 100 10.53 -13.30 11.08
N TRP A 101 9.82 -12.25 10.69
CA TRP A 101 8.54 -11.87 11.28
C TRP A 101 7.38 -12.80 10.88
N LEU A 102 7.38 -13.28 9.64
CA LEU A 102 6.34 -14.17 9.10
C LEU A 102 6.27 -15.49 9.87
N VAL A 103 7.41 -16.12 10.14
CA VAL A 103 7.50 -17.45 10.78
C VAL A 103 6.69 -17.53 12.09
N PRO A 104 6.98 -16.76 13.14
CA PRO A 104 6.22 -16.83 14.39
C PRO A 104 4.76 -16.40 14.20
N THR A 105 4.48 -15.49 13.26
CA THR A 105 3.11 -15.05 12.96
C THR A 105 2.26 -16.18 12.36
N VAL A 106 2.82 -16.97 11.44
CA VAL A 106 2.16 -18.18 10.89
C VAL A 106 1.91 -19.20 12.00
N VAL A 107 2.88 -19.39 12.89
CA VAL A 107 2.73 -20.31 14.03
C VAL A 107 1.63 -19.80 14.98
N PHE A 108 1.57 -18.50 15.28
CA PHE A 108 0.46 -17.91 16.03
C PHE A 108 -0.88 -18.12 15.34
N ALA A 109 -0.97 -17.89 14.03
CA ALA A 109 -2.17 -18.15 13.26
C ALA A 109 -2.63 -19.61 13.36
N TRP A 110 -1.70 -20.56 13.28
CA TRP A 110 -1.98 -22.00 13.36
C TRP A 110 -2.44 -22.44 14.77
N ILE A 111 -1.76 -21.98 15.83
CA ILE A 111 -2.08 -22.35 17.22
C ILE A 111 -3.40 -21.74 17.65
N THR A 112 -3.58 -20.44 17.39
CA THR A 112 -4.72 -19.66 17.91
C THR A 112 -5.96 -19.75 17.03
N LYS A 113 -5.80 -20.10 15.74
CA LYS A 113 -6.83 -20.02 14.69
C LYS A 113 -7.44 -18.62 14.56
N TYR A 114 -6.74 -17.59 15.02
CA TYR A 114 -7.22 -16.22 14.92
C TYR A 114 -6.92 -15.66 13.53
N GLU A 115 -7.99 -15.33 12.81
CA GLU A 115 -7.92 -14.93 11.39
C GLU A 115 -7.00 -13.73 11.13
N VAL A 116 -6.89 -12.81 12.10
CA VAL A 116 -6.02 -11.62 11.97
C VAL A 116 -4.56 -12.02 11.76
N PHE A 117 -4.05 -13.05 12.46
CA PHE A 117 -2.67 -13.49 12.27
C PHE A 117 -2.46 -14.12 10.89
N SER A 118 -3.44 -14.85 10.36
CA SER A 118 -3.35 -15.36 8.99
C SER A 118 -3.33 -14.24 7.95
N VAL A 119 -4.08 -13.16 8.17
CA VAL A 119 -4.05 -11.97 7.30
C VAL A 119 -2.70 -11.27 7.38
N ILE A 120 -2.16 -11.07 8.60
CA ILE A 120 -0.82 -10.48 8.78
C ILE A 120 0.24 -11.36 8.10
N SER A 121 0.14 -12.69 8.17
CA SER A 121 1.06 -13.60 7.47
C SER A 121 1.04 -13.42 5.95
N VAL A 122 -0.12 -13.26 5.33
CA VAL A 122 -0.16 -12.98 3.87
C VAL A 122 0.48 -11.64 3.57
N VAL A 123 0.18 -10.60 4.36
CA VAL A 123 0.80 -9.28 4.17
C VAL A 123 2.33 -9.34 4.30
N LEU A 124 2.85 -10.06 5.30
CA LEU A 124 4.30 -10.24 5.48
C LEU A 124 4.93 -11.05 4.36
N LEU A 125 4.23 -12.05 3.81
CA LEU A 125 4.68 -12.80 2.63
C LEU A 125 4.79 -11.87 1.41
N GLU A 126 3.78 -11.02 1.17
CA GLU A 126 3.82 -10.08 0.05
C GLU A 126 4.91 -9.03 0.20
N LEU A 127 5.15 -8.53 1.42
CA LEU A 127 6.26 -7.63 1.70
C LEU A 127 7.60 -8.32 1.49
N ALA A 128 7.75 -9.58 1.91
CA ALA A 128 8.97 -10.34 1.65
C ALA A 128 9.24 -10.51 0.15
N CYS A 129 8.22 -10.91 -0.63
CA CYS A 129 8.33 -11.02 -2.09
C CYS A 129 8.66 -9.66 -2.74
N TRP A 130 8.00 -8.59 -2.31
CA TRP A 130 8.22 -7.23 -2.81
C TRP A 130 9.64 -6.74 -2.55
N PHE A 131 10.12 -6.78 -1.31
CA PHE A 131 11.47 -6.31 -0.97
C PHE A 131 12.58 -7.23 -1.46
N TYR A 132 12.27 -8.48 -1.82
CA TYR A 132 13.21 -9.36 -2.51
C TYR A 132 13.42 -8.92 -3.97
N TYR A 133 12.34 -8.62 -4.68
CA TYR A 133 12.41 -8.25 -6.10
C TYR A 133 12.73 -6.77 -6.33
N PHE A 134 12.17 -5.89 -5.50
CA PHE A 134 12.33 -4.45 -5.49
C PHE A 134 12.97 -3.97 -4.16
N PRO A 135 14.24 -4.31 -3.90
CA PRO A 135 14.94 -3.81 -2.72
C PRO A 135 15.00 -2.27 -2.74
N SER A 136 14.95 -1.66 -1.55
CA SER A 136 14.87 -0.20 -1.43
C SER A 136 16.22 0.49 -1.23
N SER A 137 17.27 -0.26 -0.90
CA SER A 137 18.61 0.25 -0.64
C SER A 137 19.54 0.19 -1.86
N TYR A 138 19.33 -0.76 -2.77
CA TYR A 138 20.14 -0.96 -3.97
C TYR A 138 19.24 -1.35 -5.16
N ARG A 139 19.77 -1.27 -6.39
CA ARG A 139 19.06 -1.75 -7.59
C ARG A 139 19.61 -3.10 -7.99
N ILE A 140 18.72 -4.06 -8.25
CA ILE A 140 19.07 -5.34 -8.85
C ILE A 140 18.64 -5.32 -10.31
N GLU A 141 19.57 -5.58 -11.21
CA GLU A 141 19.27 -5.83 -12.61
C GLU A 141 19.04 -7.33 -12.82
N TRP A 142 17.77 -7.74 -12.82
CA TRP A 142 17.40 -9.11 -13.11
C TRP A 142 17.52 -9.37 -14.61
N SER A 143 18.09 -10.52 -15.00
CA SER A 143 17.96 -10.99 -16.38
C SER A 143 16.49 -11.31 -16.70
N GLU A 144 16.12 -11.27 -17.97
CA GLU A 144 14.75 -11.52 -18.44
C GLU A 144 14.15 -12.81 -17.82
N TRP A 145 14.90 -13.91 -17.90
CA TRP A 145 14.45 -15.22 -17.44
C TRP A 145 14.48 -15.34 -15.92
N GLN A 146 15.47 -14.75 -15.23
CA GLN A 146 15.47 -14.70 -13.77
C GLN A 146 14.24 -13.95 -13.25
N SER A 147 13.95 -12.78 -13.82
CA SER A 147 12.76 -12.00 -13.52
C SER A 147 11.48 -12.82 -13.77
N PHE A 148 11.40 -13.49 -14.92
CA PHE A 148 10.26 -14.35 -15.27
C PHE A 148 9.97 -15.39 -14.19
N PHE A 149 10.97 -16.22 -13.89
CA PHE A 149 10.79 -17.37 -13.00
C PHE A 149 10.53 -16.93 -11.56
N LEU A 150 11.14 -15.84 -11.09
CA LEU A 150 10.87 -15.29 -9.76
C LEU A 150 9.43 -14.79 -9.61
N LEU A 151 8.94 -13.99 -10.57
CA LEU A 151 7.57 -13.46 -10.51
C LEU A 151 6.52 -14.57 -10.63
N VAL A 152 6.76 -15.56 -11.51
CA VAL A 152 5.90 -16.76 -11.62
C VAL A 152 5.95 -17.58 -10.34
N MET A 153 7.12 -17.74 -9.72
CA MET A 153 7.26 -18.42 -8.42
C MET A 153 6.43 -17.71 -7.33
N PHE A 154 6.46 -16.38 -7.25
CA PHE A 154 5.63 -15.63 -6.29
C PHE A 154 4.13 -15.85 -6.53
N ALA A 155 3.71 -15.89 -7.80
CA ALA A 155 2.35 -16.25 -8.15
C ALA A 155 1.99 -17.68 -7.73
N VAL A 156 2.88 -18.66 -7.95
CA VAL A 156 2.68 -20.06 -7.56
C VAL A 156 2.58 -20.20 -6.03
N ILE A 157 3.47 -19.56 -5.27
CA ILE A 157 3.42 -19.57 -3.80
C ILE A 157 2.05 -19.07 -3.32
N ASN A 158 1.58 -17.96 -3.88
CA ASN A 158 0.26 -17.42 -3.57
C ASN A 158 -0.90 -18.33 -4.01
N GLY A 159 -0.76 -19.02 -5.15
CA GLY A 159 -1.70 -20.05 -5.59
C GLY A 159 -1.80 -21.21 -4.62
N ILE A 160 -0.67 -21.66 -4.05
CA ILE A 160 -0.63 -22.70 -3.02
C ILE A 160 -1.34 -22.20 -1.74
N VAL A 161 -1.01 -21.00 -1.26
CA VAL A 161 -1.67 -20.41 -0.08
C VAL A 161 -3.18 -20.30 -0.31
N TRP A 162 -3.59 -19.88 -1.51
CA TRP A 162 -4.99 -19.80 -1.90
C TRP A 162 -5.71 -21.16 -1.83
N ILE A 163 -5.11 -22.22 -2.40
CA ILE A 163 -5.70 -23.56 -2.45
C ILE A 163 -5.85 -24.18 -1.05
N PHE A 164 -4.83 -24.02 -0.20
CA PHE A 164 -4.80 -24.67 1.12
C PHE A 164 -5.35 -23.80 2.25
N SER A 165 -5.68 -22.54 1.99
CA SER A 165 -6.24 -21.65 3.01
C SER A 165 -7.62 -22.12 3.49
N ARG A 166 -7.78 -22.17 4.82
CA ARG A 166 -9.07 -22.42 5.48
C ARG A 166 -9.90 -21.15 5.68
N SER A 167 -9.28 -19.97 5.70
CA SER A 167 -9.98 -18.69 5.80
C SER A 167 -10.36 -18.19 4.42
N SER A 168 -11.61 -17.73 4.29
CA SER A 168 -12.09 -17.13 3.04
C SER A 168 -11.36 -15.83 2.72
N ILE A 169 -11.05 -15.00 3.72
CA ILE A 169 -10.35 -13.72 3.52
C ILE A 169 -8.92 -13.97 3.04
N VAL A 170 -8.20 -14.87 3.70
CA VAL A 170 -6.83 -15.27 3.32
C VAL A 170 -6.80 -15.84 1.90
N ALA A 171 -7.78 -16.68 1.55
CA ALA A 171 -7.89 -17.22 0.20
C ALA A 171 -8.13 -16.12 -0.84
N TYR A 172 -8.96 -15.11 -0.55
CA TYR A 172 -9.16 -13.98 -1.45
C TYR A 172 -7.91 -13.10 -1.60
N LEU A 173 -7.20 -12.83 -0.49
CA LEU A 173 -5.96 -12.06 -0.52
C LEU A 173 -4.87 -12.78 -1.32
N ALA A 174 -4.66 -14.08 -1.08
CA ALA A 174 -3.66 -14.87 -1.80
C ALA A 174 -4.02 -15.02 -3.30
N TYR A 175 -5.29 -15.19 -3.64
CA TYR A 175 -5.71 -15.20 -5.06
C TYR A 175 -5.52 -13.83 -5.73
N ALA A 176 -5.76 -12.73 -5.00
CA ALA A 176 -5.49 -11.39 -5.51
C ALA A 176 -3.99 -11.17 -5.72
N ALA A 177 -3.16 -11.57 -4.75
CA ALA A 177 -1.71 -11.51 -4.84
C ALA A 177 -1.16 -12.36 -6.00
N MET A 178 -1.68 -13.58 -6.20
CA MET A 178 -1.34 -14.43 -7.35
C MET A 178 -1.56 -13.70 -8.68
N HIS A 179 -2.74 -13.11 -8.89
CA HIS A 179 -3.01 -12.32 -10.09
C HIS A 179 -2.21 -11.02 -10.16
N GLY A 180 -1.92 -10.40 -9.01
CA GLY A 180 -1.03 -9.25 -8.90
C GLY A 180 0.36 -9.55 -9.44
N TRP A 181 0.98 -10.64 -8.99
CA TRP A 181 2.29 -11.08 -9.48
C TRP A 181 2.27 -11.47 -10.96
N LEU A 182 1.24 -12.18 -11.43
CA LEU A 182 1.08 -12.47 -12.87
C LEU A 182 0.94 -11.18 -13.71
N PHE A 183 0.28 -10.16 -13.17
CA PHE A 183 0.16 -8.84 -13.81
C PHE A 183 1.51 -8.09 -13.81
N VAL A 184 2.30 -8.18 -12.74
CA VAL A 184 3.67 -7.65 -12.71
C VAL A 184 4.54 -8.36 -13.75
N THR A 185 4.40 -9.68 -13.95
CA THR A 185 5.08 -10.42 -15.02
C THR A 185 4.71 -9.90 -16.42
N ASP A 186 3.44 -9.53 -16.63
CA ASP A 186 2.96 -8.93 -17.89
C ASP A 186 3.59 -7.55 -18.13
N VAL A 187 3.51 -6.65 -17.15
CA VAL A 187 4.06 -5.28 -17.24
C VAL A 187 5.58 -5.29 -17.42
N THR A 188 6.30 -6.11 -16.65
CA THR A 188 7.76 -6.26 -16.83
C THR A 188 8.10 -6.91 -18.16
N GLY A 189 7.22 -7.76 -18.71
CA GLY A 189 7.38 -8.34 -20.03
C GLY A 189 7.47 -7.31 -21.16
N PHE A 190 6.87 -6.12 -21.00
CA PHE A 190 6.98 -5.03 -21.98
C PHE A 190 8.41 -4.49 -22.08
N LEU A 191 9.17 -4.51 -20.98
CA LEU A 191 10.56 -4.03 -20.96
C LEU A 191 11.54 -5.04 -21.58
N TYR A 192 11.19 -6.33 -21.58
CA TYR A 192 12.07 -7.42 -22.02
C TYR A 192 11.64 -8.08 -23.35
N GLY A 193 10.62 -7.56 -24.06
CA GLY A 193 10.18 -8.14 -25.34
C GLY A 193 9.48 -9.50 -25.24
N ARG A 194 8.89 -9.83 -24.08
CA ARG A 194 8.08 -11.06 -23.85
C ARG A 194 6.61 -10.91 -24.25
N ASP A 195 6.26 -9.74 -24.75
CA ASP A 195 4.94 -9.36 -25.23
C ASP A 195 4.44 -10.21 -26.41
N ALA A 196 5.34 -10.91 -27.11
CA ALA A 196 5.01 -11.79 -28.22
C ALA A 196 4.19 -13.03 -27.83
N TRP A 197 4.26 -13.52 -26.58
CA TRP A 197 3.59 -14.78 -26.20
C TRP A 197 2.94 -14.76 -24.81
N TRP A 198 3.54 -14.09 -23.82
CA TRP A 198 3.04 -14.12 -22.44
C TRP A 198 1.62 -13.54 -22.26
N PRO A 199 1.24 -12.42 -22.91
CA PRO A 199 -0.12 -11.89 -22.82
C PRO A 199 -1.20 -12.90 -23.24
N TYR A 200 -0.90 -13.75 -24.24
CA TYR A 200 -1.82 -14.78 -24.70
C TYR A 200 -1.99 -15.90 -23.66
N VAL A 201 -0.90 -16.33 -23.01
CA VAL A 201 -0.96 -17.30 -21.91
C VAL A 201 -1.79 -16.73 -20.75
N TYR A 202 -1.55 -15.47 -20.38
CA TYR A 202 -2.29 -14.86 -19.28
C TYR A 202 -3.78 -14.65 -19.61
N ALA A 203 -4.11 -14.29 -20.86
CA ALA A 203 -5.48 -14.22 -21.34
C ALA A 203 -6.19 -15.58 -21.27
N LEU A 204 -5.52 -16.67 -21.66
CA LEU A 204 -6.07 -18.03 -21.53
C LEU A 204 -6.30 -18.42 -20.06
N LEU A 205 -5.40 -18.04 -19.15
CA LEU A 205 -5.60 -18.24 -17.71
C LEU A 205 -6.83 -17.49 -17.20
N PHE A 206 -7.03 -16.24 -17.62
CA PHE A 206 -8.26 -15.49 -17.28
C PHE A 206 -9.51 -16.19 -17.78
N ILE A 207 -9.53 -16.66 -19.02
CA ILE A 207 -10.67 -17.38 -19.59
C ILE A 207 -10.93 -18.67 -18.78
N GLY A 208 -9.88 -19.43 -18.47
CA GLY A 208 -9.98 -20.66 -17.68
C GLY A 208 -10.52 -20.43 -16.27
N PHE A 209 -9.93 -19.49 -15.51
CA PHE A 209 -10.41 -19.16 -14.16
C PHE A 209 -11.82 -18.57 -14.18
N PHE A 210 -12.11 -17.67 -15.11
CA PHE A 210 -13.44 -17.10 -15.24
C PHE A 210 -14.47 -18.18 -15.51
N TYR A 211 -14.22 -19.06 -16.49
CA TYR A 211 -15.12 -20.19 -16.79
C TYR A 211 -15.27 -21.12 -15.59
N TYR A 212 -14.18 -21.52 -14.94
CA TYR A 212 -14.23 -22.40 -13.78
C TYR A 212 -15.06 -21.79 -12.64
N PHE A 213 -14.79 -20.54 -12.23
CA PHE A 213 -15.52 -19.93 -11.12
C PHE A 213 -16.94 -19.52 -11.47
N PHE A 214 -17.20 -19.16 -12.73
CA PHE A 214 -18.53 -18.75 -13.17
C PHE A 214 -19.45 -19.94 -13.44
N ALA A 215 -18.99 -20.89 -14.26
CA ALA A 215 -19.82 -21.99 -14.76
C ALA A 215 -19.75 -23.25 -13.88
N MET A 216 -18.57 -23.63 -13.39
CA MET A 216 -18.38 -24.88 -12.63
C MET A 216 -18.54 -24.69 -11.13
N ALA A 217 -17.62 -23.95 -10.50
CA ALA A 217 -17.55 -23.78 -9.04
C ALA A 217 -18.55 -22.75 -8.50
N LYS A 218 -19.14 -21.92 -9.36
CA LYS A 218 -20.16 -20.89 -9.03
C LYS A 218 -19.73 -19.95 -7.88
N ARG A 219 -18.44 -19.62 -7.79
CA ARG A 219 -17.87 -18.76 -6.74
C ARG A 219 -17.80 -17.30 -7.19
N ARG A 220 -18.86 -16.55 -6.89
CA ARG A 220 -19.04 -15.12 -7.26
C ARG A 220 -17.85 -14.21 -6.92
N SER A 221 -17.26 -14.36 -5.73
CA SER A 221 -16.14 -13.49 -5.29
C SER A 221 -14.91 -13.63 -6.16
N TYR A 222 -14.57 -14.86 -6.57
CA TYR A 222 -13.44 -15.10 -7.46
C TYR A 222 -13.72 -14.59 -8.87
N VAL A 223 -14.95 -14.74 -9.38
CA VAL A 223 -15.35 -14.12 -10.66
C VAL A 223 -15.08 -12.61 -10.66
N LEU A 224 -15.48 -11.90 -9.59
CA LEU A 224 -15.22 -10.45 -9.48
C LEU A 224 -13.73 -10.12 -9.48
N LEU A 225 -12.94 -10.89 -8.75
CA LEU A 225 -11.51 -10.67 -8.62
C LEU A 225 -10.78 -10.97 -9.94
N THR A 226 -11.12 -12.08 -10.62
CA THR A 226 -10.65 -12.40 -11.97
C THR A 226 -11.04 -11.30 -12.96
N SER A 227 -12.28 -10.79 -12.90
CA SER A 227 -12.73 -9.70 -13.78
C SER A 227 -12.02 -8.37 -13.53
N LEU A 228 -11.67 -8.07 -12.28
CA LEU A 228 -10.90 -6.87 -11.93
C LEU A 228 -9.51 -6.91 -12.59
N PHE A 229 -8.78 -8.01 -12.42
CA PHE A 229 -7.46 -8.18 -13.02
C PHE A 229 -7.51 -8.32 -14.54
N ALA A 230 -8.51 -9.02 -15.09
CA ALA A 230 -8.71 -9.09 -16.53
C ALA A 230 -9.02 -7.69 -17.12
N GLY A 231 -9.77 -6.86 -16.39
CA GLY A 231 -10.01 -5.47 -16.77
C GLY A 231 -8.74 -4.64 -16.78
N ALA A 232 -7.93 -4.71 -15.73
CA ALA A 232 -6.63 -4.03 -15.67
C ALA A 232 -5.68 -4.48 -16.78
N PHE A 233 -5.62 -5.79 -17.04
CA PHE A 233 -4.88 -6.39 -18.14
C PHE A 233 -5.35 -5.86 -19.50
N LEU A 234 -6.66 -5.86 -19.78
CA LEU A 234 -7.20 -5.35 -21.05
C LEU A 234 -6.87 -3.86 -21.26
N ILE A 235 -6.94 -3.05 -20.19
CA ILE A 235 -6.57 -1.64 -20.24
C ILE A 235 -5.08 -1.50 -20.58
N ALA A 236 -4.20 -2.20 -19.87
CA ALA A 236 -2.76 -2.15 -20.09
C ALA A 236 -2.39 -2.57 -21.52
N GLN A 237 -2.97 -3.68 -22.00
CA GLN A 237 -2.73 -4.18 -23.36
C GLN A 237 -3.27 -3.24 -24.43
N TYR A 238 -4.45 -2.64 -24.23
CA TYR A 238 -5.00 -1.67 -25.15
C TYR A 238 -4.09 -0.43 -25.28
N PHE A 239 -3.67 0.16 -24.15
CA PHE A 239 -2.79 1.34 -24.20
C PHE A 239 -1.39 1.02 -24.74
N ARG A 240 -0.88 -0.20 -24.52
CA ARG A 240 0.35 -0.66 -25.17
C ARG A 240 0.20 -0.67 -26.69
N VAL A 241 -0.83 -1.37 -27.20
CA VAL A 241 -1.08 -1.48 -28.64
C VAL A 241 -1.27 -0.10 -29.27
N ILE A 242 -2.03 0.80 -28.65
CA ILE A 242 -2.23 2.16 -29.16
C ILE A 242 -0.94 3.00 -29.07
N GLY A 243 -0.11 2.79 -28.05
CA GLY A 243 1.18 3.46 -27.91
C GLY A 243 2.17 3.07 -29.01
N GLU A 244 2.12 1.82 -29.47
CA GLU A 244 2.96 1.31 -30.57
C GLU A 244 2.35 1.57 -31.95
N HIS A 245 1.03 1.49 -32.07
CA HIS A 245 0.28 1.54 -33.34
C HIS A 245 -0.86 2.55 -33.25
N PHE A 246 -0.53 3.84 -33.23
CA PHE A 246 -1.51 4.93 -33.19
C PHE A 246 -2.16 5.17 -34.56
N GLU A 247 -3.02 4.23 -34.99
CA GLU A 247 -3.69 4.26 -36.29
C GLU A 247 -5.21 4.13 -36.16
N GLU A 248 -5.93 4.60 -37.19
CA GLU A 248 -7.40 4.58 -37.24
C GLU A 248 -7.97 3.16 -37.01
N GLY A 249 -7.37 2.14 -37.61
CA GLY A 249 -7.82 0.75 -37.50
C GLY A 249 -7.81 0.23 -36.06
N PHE A 250 -6.73 0.48 -35.31
CA PHE A 250 -6.62 0.03 -33.92
C PHE A 250 -7.57 0.79 -32.99
N LEU A 251 -7.78 2.09 -33.25
CA LEU A 251 -8.71 2.90 -32.47
C LEU A 251 -10.17 2.50 -32.72
N LEU A 252 -10.56 2.22 -33.97
CA LEU A 252 -11.85 1.60 -34.32
C LEU A 252 -11.99 0.22 -33.66
N GLY A 253 -10.92 -0.59 -33.69
CA GLY A 253 -10.85 -1.86 -32.98
C GLY A 253 -11.12 -1.72 -31.48
N GLY A 254 -10.61 -0.66 -30.84
CA GLY A 254 -10.91 -0.33 -29.45
C GLY A 254 -12.40 -0.05 -29.18
N LEU A 255 -13.09 0.65 -30.09
CA LEU A 255 -14.55 0.84 -29.97
C LEU A 255 -15.31 -0.48 -30.08
N VAL A 256 -14.90 -1.33 -31.03
CA VAL A 256 -15.47 -2.68 -31.18
C VAL A 256 -15.21 -3.52 -29.92
N LEU A 257 -14.00 -3.48 -29.37
CA LEU A 257 -13.65 -4.16 -28.12
C LEU A 257 -14.52 -3.69 -26.96
N ALA A 258 -14.68 -2.38 -26.78
CA ALA A 258 -15.56 -1.82 -25.76
C ALA A 258 -17.02 -2.28 -25.93
N ALA A 259 -17.52 -2.30 -27.17
CA ALA A 259 -18.87 -2.78 -27.48
C ALA A 259 -19.03 -4.29 -27.18
N VAL A 260 -18.03 -5.11 -27.51
CA VAL A 260 -17.99 -6.56 -27.20
C VAL A 260 -17.99 -6.79 -25.69
N ILE A 261 -17.21 -6.04 -24.92
CA ILE A 261 -17.17 -6.11 -23.46
C ILE A 261 -18.56 -5.79 -22.87
N VAL A 262 -19.19 -4.70 -23.33
CA VAL A 262 -20.54 -4.32 -22.88
C VAL A 262 -21.56 -5.38 -23.27
N TYR A 263 -21.56 -5.84 -24.52
CA TYR A 263 -22.50 -6.85 -25.01
C TYR A 263 -22.35 -8.18 -24.26
N GLY A 264 -21.12 -8.68 -24.10
CA GLY A 264 -20.80 -9.90 -23.37
C GLY A 264 -21.25 -9.82 -21.92
N SER A 265 -21.05 -8.68 -21.25
CA SER A 265 -21.54 -8.49 -19.89
C SER A 265 -23.06 -8.51 -19.80
N VAL A 266 -23.78 -7.89 -20.74
CA VAL A 266 -25.25 -7.90 -20.78
C VAL A 266 -25.77 -9.32 -20.99
N PHE A 267 -25.14 -10.08 -21.88
CA PHE A 267 -25.47 -11.48 -22.11
C PHE A 267 -25.28 -12.33 -20.84
N LEU A 268 -24.13 -12.20 -20.17
CA LEU A 268 -23.84 -12.91 -18.92
C LEU A 268 -24.80 -12.50 -17.79
N LEU A 269 -25.07 -11.21 -17.64
CA LEU A 269 -25.98 -10.69 -16.63
C LEU A 269 -27.40 -11.23 -16.85
N LYS A 270 -27.90 -11.30 -18.10
CA LYS A 270 -29.21 -11.92 -18.40
C LYS A 270 -29.27 -13.38 -17.94
N ARG A 271 -28.22 -14.16 -18.19
CA ARG A 271 -28.14 -15.58 -17.81
C ARG A 271 -28.12 -15.79 -16.29
N VAL A 272 -27.55 -14.84 -15.55
CA VAL A 272 -27.34 -14.95 -14.09
C VAL A 272 -28.42 -14.23 -13.28
N LYS A 273 -29.18 -13.31 -13.90
CA LYS A 273 -30.17 -12.45 -13.22
C LYS A 273 -31.21 -13.25 -12.46
N HIS A 274 -31.76 -14.31 -13.05
CA HIS A 274 -32.78 -15.15 -12.41
C HIS A 274 -32.25 -15.91 -11.18
N ILE A 275 -30.96 -16.24 -11.15
CA ILE A 275 -30.32 -17.01 -10.05
C ILE A 275 -29.78 -16.08 -8.96
N SER A 276 -29.49 -14.81 -9.30
CA SER A 276 -28.75 -13.90 -8.43
C SER A 276 -29.56 -12.70 -7.92
N SER A 277 -30.75 -12.43 -8.47
CA SER A 277 -31.62 -11.33 -8.01
C SER A 277 -32.27 -11.60 -6.66
N GLU A 278 -32.49 -12.87 -6.31
CA GLU A 278 -33.20 -13.27 -5.08
C GLU A 278 -32.40 -12.97 -3.81
N SER A 279 -31.06 -13.16 -3.86
CA SER A 279 -30.17 -12.94 -2.73
C SER A 279 -29.50 -11.56 -2.74
N THR A 280 -29.41 -10.89 -1.58
CA THR A 280 -28.68 -9.62 -1.41
C THR A 280 -27.22 -9.73 -1.88
N LYS A 281 -26.54 -10.85 -1.62
CA LYS A 281 -25.16 -11.08 -2.09
C LYS A 281 -25.06 -11.19 -3.61
N GLY A 282 -26.10 -11.73 -4.25
CA GLY A 282 -26.17 -11.83 -5.71
C GLY A 282 -26.38 -10.46 -6.36
N ARG A 283 -27.22 -9.59 -5.78
CA ARG A 283 -27.38 -8.22 -6.26
C ARG A 283 -26.09 -7.40 -6.14
N ILE A 284 -25.38 -7.50 -5.01
CA ILE A 284 -24.09 -6.83 -4.82
C ILE A 284 -23.07 -7.32 -5.87
N PHE A 285 -23.01 -8.63 -6.12
CA PHE A 285 -22.17 -9.21 -7.17
C PHE A 285 -22.47 -8.60 -8.54
N LEU A 286 -23.74 -8.52 -8.95
CA LEU A 286 -24.13 -7.96 -10.25
C LEU A 286 -23.71 -6.48 -10.37
N ILE A 287 -23.89 -5.68 -9.30
CA ILE A 287 -23.50 -4.26 -9.29
C ILE A 287 -21.99 -4.11 -9.44
N ILE A 288 -21.19 -4.85 -8.68
CA ILE A 288 -19.73 -4.75 -8.74
C ILE A 288 -19.21 -5.23 -10.10
N PHE A 289 -19.69 -6.38 -10.58
CA PHE A 289 -19.31 -6.91 -11.89
C PHE A 289 -19.62 -5.93 -13.00
N GLN A 290 -20.84 -5.37 -13.01
CA GLN A 290 -21.25 -4.36 -13.98
C GLN A 290 -20.38 -3.10 -13.87
N SER A 291 -20.02 -2.66 -12.67
CA SER A 291 -19.17 -1.49 -12.46
C SER A 291 -17.76 -1.68 -13.04
N ILE A 292 -17.16 -2.86 -12.84
CA ILE A 292 -15.84 -3.21 -13.41
C ILE A 292 -15.89 -3.17 -14.93
N VAL A 293 -16.86 -3.86 -15.53
CA VAL A 293 -17.04 -3.91 -16.99
C VAL A 293 -17.28 -2.50 -17.55
N THR A 294 -18.19 -1.74 -16.94
CA THR A 294 -18.50 -0.37 -17.37
C THR A 294 -17.27 0.52 -17.31
N PHE A 295 -16.47 0.45 -16.23
CA PHE A 295 -15.24 1.22 -16.10
C PHE A 295 -14.25 0.89 -17.24
N VAL A 296 -13.94 -0.39 -17.43
CA VAL A 296 -13.00 -0.86 -18.47
C VAL A 296 -13.47 -0.45 -19.87
N ALA A 297 -14.73 -0.76 -20.22
CA ALA A 297 -15.28 -0.44 -21.53
C ALA A 297 -15.33 1.08 -21.76
N SER A 298 -15.67 1.87 -20.73
CA SER A 298 -15.73 3.33 -20.86
C SER A 298 -14.36 3.97 -21.05
N LEU A 299 -13.32 3.45 -20.40
CA LEU A 299 -11.95 3.97 -20.54
C LEU A 299 -11.41 3.71 -21.94
N ILE A 300 -11.57 2.47 -22.43
CA ILE A 300 -11.18 2.09 -23.80
C ILE A 300 -11.97 2.90 -24.83
N ALA A 301 -13.30 3.01 -24.67
CA ALA A 301 -14.13 3.77 -25.59
C ALA A 301 -13.79 5.26 -25.61
N ALA A 302 -13.59 5.88 -24.44
CA ALA A 302 -13.23 7.30 -24.36
C ALA A 302 -11.86 7.57 -25.02
N ALA A 303 -10.85 6.73 -24.74
CA ALA A 303 -9.54 6.83 -25.37
C ALA A 303 -9.63 6.65 -26.90
N SER A 304 -10.38 5.65 -27.37
CA SER A 304 -10.60 5.43 -28.81
C SER A 304 -11.30 6.60 -29.49
N VAL A 305 -12.38 7.14 -28.91
CA VAL A 305 -13.10 8.29 -29.49
C VAL A 305 -12.18 9.50 -29.56
N MET A 306 -11.43 9.78 -28.48
CA MET A 306 -10.48 10.89 -28.46
C MET A 306 -9.39 10.71 -29.51
N GLY A 307 -8.79 9.53 -29.61
CA GLY A 307 -7.75 9.23 -30.60
C GLY A 307 -8.25 9.35 -32.04
N LEU A 308 -9.45 8.83 -32.34
CA LEU A 308 -10.04 8.97 -33.69
C LEU A 308 -10.29 10.43 -34.05
N LEU A 309 -10.83 11.21 -33.11
CA LEU A 309 -11.05 12.64 -33.35
C LEU A 309 -9.75 13.41 -33.55
N MET A 310 -8.67 13.00 -32.89
CA MET A 310 -7.34 13.59 -33.11
C MET A 310 -6.77 13.26 -34.50
N ILE A 311 -7.08 12.08 -35.06
CA ILE A 311 -6.66 11.71 -36.41
C ILE A 311 -7.54 12.38 -37.47
N TRP A 312 -8.86 12.36 -37.28
CA TRP A 312 -9.82 12.86 -38.26
C TRP A 312 -9.88 14.39 -38.35
N MET A 313 -9.52 15.09 -37.28
CA MET A 313 -9.56 16.55 -37.25
C MET A 313 -8.14 17.12 -37.23
N GLU A 314 -7.81 17.95 -38.23
CA GLU A 314 -6.55 18.71 -38.25
C GLU A 314 -6.40 19.61 -37.01
N SER A 315 -7.51 20.12 -36.48
CA SER A 315 -7.55 20.81 -35.18
C SER A 315 -8.82 20.46 -34.41
N LEU A 316 -8.65 19.79 -33.27
CA LEU A 316 -9.76 19.38 -32.42
C LEU A 316 -10.26 20.55 -31.58
N SER A 317 -11.42 21.12 -31.94
CA SER A 317 -12.10 22.10 -31.08
C SER A 317 -12.67 21.43 -29.83
N MET A 318 -12.23 21.88 -28.66
CA MET A 318 -12.71 21.35 -27.37
C MET A 318 -14.22 21.58 -27.16
N TYR A 319 -14.80 22.61 -27.77
CA TYR A 319 -16.26 22.82 -27.78
C TYR A 319 -16.99 21.75 -28.58
N VAL A 320 -16.41 21.29 -29.70
CA VAL A 320 -16.97 20.20 -30.50
C VAL A 320 -16.85 18.88 -29.74
N LEU A 321 -15.70 18.60 -29.11
CA LEU A 321 -15.53 17.42 -28.27
C LEU A 321 -16.54 17.40 -27.10
N PHE A 322 -16.81 18.55 -26.49
CA PHE A 322 -17.83 18.66 -25.44
C PHE A 322 -19.24 18.47 -25.97
N ALA A 323 -19.56 19.03 -27.14
CA ALA A 323 -20.83 18.77 -27.80
C ALA A 323 -21.00 17.27 -28.12
N ILE A 324 -19.96 16.59 -28.59
CA ILE A 324 -19.95 15.13 -28.81
C ILE A 324 -20.15 14.37 -27.50
N SER A 325 -19.45 14.75 -26.43
CA SER A 325 -19.63 14.19 -25.08
C SER A 325 -21.09 14.26 -24.63
N VAL A 326 -21.71 15.44 -24.74
CA VAL A 326 -23.08 15.66 -24.27
C VAL A 326 -24.11 15.01 -25.20
N MET A 327 -24.06 15.30 -26.50
CA MET A 327 -25.08 14.89 -27.47
C MET A 327 -24.90 13.44 -27.93
N GLY A 328 -23.67 12.96 -28.04
CA GLY A 328 -23.36 11.60 -28.48
C GLY A 328 -23.46 10.56 -27.36
N PHE A 329 -23.24 10.96 -26.10
CA PHE A 329 -23.14 10.00 -25.00
C PHE A 329 -24.07 10.30 -23.82
N VAL A 330 -24.00 11.50 -23.22
CA VAL A 330 -24.77 11.81 -22.00
C VAL A 330 -26.28 11.86 -22.27
N ALA A 331 -26.72 12.65 -23.26
CA ALA A 331 -28.14 12.82 -23.57
C ALA A 331 -28.81 11.49 -24.00
N PRO A 332 -28.23 10.68 -24.91
CA PRO A 332 -28.78 9.37 -25.25
C PRO A 332 -28.94 8.44 -24.04
N ALA A 333 -28.00 8.48 -23.08
CA ALA A 333 -28.10 7.64 -21.89
C ALA A 333 -29.25 8.04 -20.94
N PHE A 334 -29.56 9.35 -20.84
CA PHE A 334 -30.70 9.85 -20.06
C PHE A 334 -32.04 9.64 -20.79
N LEU A 335 -32.08 9.88 -22.10
CA LEU A 335 -33.28 9.72 -22.94
C LEU A 335 -33.64 8.25 -23.17
N GLY A 336 -32.63 7.37 -23.31
CA GLY A 336 -32.76 5.93 -23.53
C GLY A 336 -33.20 5.15 -22.29
N ARG A 337 -34.29 5.56 -21.62
CA ARG A 337 -34.78 4.93 -20.37
C ARG A 337 -35.09 3.43 -20.49
N ARG A 338 -35.38 2.95 -21.71
CA ARG A 338 -35.66 1.53 -22.01
C ARG A 338 -34.41 0.70 -22.31
N TRP A 339 -33.24 1.33 -22.48
CA TRP A 339 -32.01 0.62 -22.79
C TRP A 339 -31.48 -0.13 -21.58
N ASN A 340 -30.62 -1.13 -21.83
CA ASN A 340 -30.01 -1.90 -20.77
C ASN A 340 -29.15 -0.98 -19.86
N PRO A 341 -29.25 -1.09 -18.52
CA PRO A 341 -28.47 -0.28 -17.59
C PRO A 341 -26.96 -0.27 -17.89
N THR A 342 -26.37 -1.41 -18.29
CA THR A 342 -24.93 -1.47 -18.60
C THR A 342 -24.54 -0.57 -19.77
N VAL A 343 -25.37 -0.53 -20.81
CA VAL A 343 -25.15 0.35 -21.97
C VAL A 343 -25.26 1.81 -21.53
N ARG A 344 -26.32 2.15 -20.79
CA ARG A 344 -26.54 3.51 -20.29
C ARG A 344 -25.40 3.99 -19.40
N TYR A 345 -24.95 3.16 -18.47
CA TYR A 345 -23.85 3.51 -17.55
C TYR A 345 -22.53 3.68 -18.30
N THR A 346 -22.27 2.86 -19.32
CA THR A 346 -21.06 3.00 -20.15
C THR A 346 -21.10 4.28 -20.97
N LEU A 347 -22.23 4.60 -21.60
CA LEU A 347 -22.41 5.87 -22.30
C LEU A 347 -22.24 7.07 -21.37
N LEU A 348 -22.82 7.04 -20.17
CA LEU A 348 -22.62 8.12 -19.18
C LEU A 348 -21.14 8.25 -18.79
N ALA A 349 -20.46 7.15 -18.49
CA ALA A 349 -19.05 7.18 -18.11
C ALA A 349 -18.15 7.72 -19.23
N VAL A 350 -18.37 7.29 -20.48
CA VAL A 350 -17.66 7.83 -21.66
C VAL A 350 -17.95 9.31 -21.84
N GLY A 351 -19.23 9.70 -21.81
CA GLY A 351 -19.63 11.09 -21.96
C GLY A 351 -19.02 11.99 -20.89
N TYR A 352 -19.14 11.61 -19.61
CA TYR A 352 -18.54 12.37 -18.52
C TYR A 352 -17.01 12.45 -18.61
N GLY A 353 -16.34 11.36 -18.99
CA GLY A 353 -14.89 11.34 -19.17
C GLY A 353 -14.41 12.25 -20.30
N LEU A 354 -15.03 12.14 -21.48
CA LEU A 354 -14.73 13.01 -22.63
C LEU A 354 -15.00 14.48 -22.31
N GLY A 355 -16.09 14.77 -21.60
CA GLY A 355 -16.40 16.15 -21.19
C GLY A 355 -15.36 16.70 -20.21
N LEU A 356 -14.84 15.88 -19.28
CA LEU A 356 -13.80 16.32 -18.33
C LEU A 356 -12.52 16.74 -19.05
N MET A 357 -12.14 16.05 -20.13
CA MET A 357 -10.97 16.38 -20.95
C MET A 357 -11.06 17.75 -21.62
N THR A 358 -12.26 18.30 -21.78
CA THR A 358 -12.49 19.60 -22.47
C THR A 358 -12.47 20.81 -21.53
N THR A 359 -12.50 20.58 -20.22
CA THR A 359 -12.80 21.61 -19.22
C THR A 359 -11.80 22.77 -19.15
N TRP A 360 -10.56 22.56 -19.62
CA TRP A 360 -9.47 23.53 -19.59
C TRP A 360 -9.57 24.61 -20.68
N LYS A 361 -10.45 24.41 -21.67
CA LYS A 361 -10.63 25.31 -22.83
C LYS A 361 -12.06 25.83 -23.00
N ILE A 362 -13.01 25.29 -22.23
CA ILE A 362 -14.41 25.68 -22.28
C ILE A 362 -14.69 26.84 -21.33
N SER A 363 -15.62 27.71 -21.69
CA SER A 363 -16.04 28.82 -20.84
C SER A 363 -16.60 28.34 -19.50
N LEU A 364 -16.21 29.05 -18.43
CA LEU A 364 -16.69 28.79 -17.07
C LEU A 364 -18.23 28.79 -16.97
N VAL A 365 -18.90 29.67 -17.73
CA VAL A 365 -20.36 29.74 -17.79
C VAL A 365 -20.95 28.44 -18.31
N LEU A 366 -20.44 27.91 -19.43
CA LEU A 366 -20.94 26.66 -20.01
C LEU A 366 -20.72 25.49 -19.04
N LEU A 367 -19.54 25.42 -18.41
CA LEU A 367 -19.20 24.40 -17.42
C LEU A 367 -20.13 24.44 -16.20
N THR A 368 -20.46 25.64 -15.72
CA THR A 368 -21.35 25.86 -14.59
C THR A 368 -22.79 25.44 -14.92
N VAL A 369 -23.30 25.86 -16.08
CA VAL A 369 -24.64 25.47 -16.55
C VAL A 369 -24.74 23.96 -16.73
N TYR A 370 -23.71 23.34 -17.30
CA TYR A 370 -23.65 21.89 -17.48
C TYR A 370 -23.65 21.16 -16.13
N THR A 371 -22.82 21.59 -15.19
CA THR A 371 -22.73 20.98 -13.85
C THR A 371 -24.03 21.15 -13.06
N ALA A 372 -24.68 22.31 -13.14
CA ALA A 372 -25.99 22.54 -12.55
C ALA A 372 -27.06 21.62 -13.17
N THR A 373 -27.01 21.40 -14.49
CA THR A 373 -27.89 20.45 -15.19
C THR A 373 -27.66 19.03 -14.69
N LEU A 374 -26.40 18.60 -14.55
CA LEU A 374 -26.07 17.29 -13.99
C LEU A 374 -26.56 17.14 -12.54
N LEU A 375 -26.47 18.18 -11.72
CA LEU A 375 -27.00 18.18 -10.36
C LEU A 375 -28.53 18.01 -10.34
N ILE A 376 -29.26 18.67 -11.24
CA ILE A 376 -30.70 18.47 -11.41
C ILE A 376 -30.99 17.02 -11.82
N CYS A 377 -30.24 16.48 -12.79
CA CYS A 377 -30.36 15.09 -13.21
C CYS A 377 -30.07 14.11 -12.08
N TYR A 378 -29.09 14.39 -11.23
CA TYR A 378 -28.80 13.59 -10.03
C TYR A 378 -30.01 13.56 -9.08
N VAL A 379 -30.58 14.73 -8.78
CA VAL A 379 -31.71 14.86 -7.86
C VAL A 379 -32.98 14.20 -8.42
N GLN A 380 -33.17 14.20 -9.74
CA GLN A 380 -34.35 13.61 -10.40
C GLN A 380 -34.20 12.12 -10.69
N SER A 381 -32.98 11.59 -10.73
CA SER A 381 -32.75 10.19 -11.10
C SER A 381 -33.20 9.24 -9.99
N ALA A 382 -34.18 8.38 -10.31
CA ALA A 382 -34.55 7.24 -9.47
C ALA A 382 -33.54 6.07 -9.56
N ASP A 383 -32.74 6.03 -10.63
CA ASP A 383 -31.76 4.98 -10.88
C ASP A 383 -30.49 5.22 -10.06
N GLY A 384 -30.17 4.27 -9.18
CA GLY A 384 -29.01 4.35 -8.29
C GLY A 384 -27.65 4.36 -9.02
N GLY A 385 -27.53 3.67 -10.15
CA GLY A 385 -26.28 3.63 -10.92
C GLY A 385 -26.03 4.94 -11.65
N ILE A 386 -27.08 5.54 -12.22
CA ILE A 386 -26.99 6.89 -12.81
C ILE A 386 -26.61 7.90 -11.75
N ARG A 387 -27.28 7.88 -10.58
CA ARG A 387 -26.93 8.78 -9.47
C ARG A 387 -25.47 8.64 -9.06
N ALA A 388 -24.94 7.40 -8.99
CA ALA A 388 -23.55 7.18 -8.64
C ALA A 388 -22.60 7.82 -9.67
N LEU A 389 -22.77 7.54 -10.96
CA LEU A 389 -21.93 8.14 -12.01
C LEU A 389 -22.08 9.66 -12.08
N THR A 390 -23.30 10.18 -11.98
CA THR A 390 -23.54 11.63 -11.97
C THR A 390 -22.96 12.30 -10.73
N ASN A 391 -22.96 11.66 -9.55
CA ASN A 391 -22.31 12.21 -8.36
C ASN A 391 -20.80 12.39 -8.57
N MET A 392 -20.14 11.37 -9.15
CA MET A 392 -18.72 11.45 -9.48
C MET A 392 -18.45 12.58 -10.49
N ALA A 393 -19.26 12.66 -11.55
CA ALA A 393 -19.15 13.72 -12.54
C ALA A 393 -19.35 15.11 -11.92
N VAL A 394 -20.45 15.34 -11.19
CA VAL A 394 -20.75 16.62 -10.54
C VAL A 394 -19.62 17.01 -9.58
N SER A 395 -19.05 16.06 -8.84
CA SER A 395 -17.91 16.32 -7.95
C SER A 395 -16.67 16.78 -8.72
N LEU A 396 -16.31 16.09 -9.81
CA LEU A 396 -15.13 16.42 -10.62
C LEU A 396 -15.30 17.74 -11.38
N TYR A 397 -16.46 17.97 -12.01
CA TYR A 397 -16.73 19.24 -12.69
C TYR A 397 -16.81 20.41 -11.71
N SER A 398 -17.40 20.22 -10.52
CA SER A 398 -17.39 21.25 -9.48
C SER A 398 -15.98 21.53 -8.99
N ALA A 399 -15.10 20.53 -8.90
CA ALA A 399 -13.71 20.72 -8.54
C ALA A 399 -13.00 21.62 -9.57
N VAL A 400 -13.18 21.34 -10.87
CA VAL A 400 -12.59 22.16 -11.94
C VAL A 400 -13.16 23.59 -11.95
N ILE A 401 -14.46 23.77 -11.74
CA ILE A 401 -15.09 25.10 -11.62
C ILE A 401 -14.46 25.87 -10.46
N LEU A 402 -14.36 25.25 -9.28
CA LEU A 402 -13.79 25.88 -8.10
C LEU A 402 -12.33 26.23 -8.31
N ASP A 403 -11.57 25.37 -8.98
CA ASP A 403 -10.17 25.60 -9.29
C ASP A 403 -10.01 26.85 -10.18
N GLN A 404 -10.78 26.94 -11.25
CA GLN A 404 -10.79 28.11 -12.15
C GLN A 404 -11.24 29.42 -11.48
N VAL A 405 -12.15 29.34 -10.50
CA VAL A 405 -12.70 30.53 -9.80
C VAL A 405 -11.79 31.01 -8.68
N THR A 406 -11.22 30.07 -7.92
CA THR A 406 -10.49 30.38 -6.70
C THR A 406 -8.98 30.42 -6.91
N ASN A 407 -8.45 29.67 -7.87
CA ASN A 407 -7.03 29.36 -8.03
C ASN A 407 -6.38 28.85 -6.73
N GLU A 408 -7.17 28.21 -5.87
CA GLU A 408 -6.76 27.78 -4.53
C GLU A 408 -7.26 26.34 -4.28
N GLU A 409 -6.38 25.36 -4.49
CA GLU A 409 -6.68 23.91 -4.37
C GLU A 409 -7.35 23.55 -3.03
N ARG A 410 -7.00 24.29 -1.97
CA ARG A 410 -7.58 24.16 -0.63
C ARG A 410 -9.09 24.40 -0.61
N LEU A 411 -9.54 25.46 -1.31
CA LEU A 411 -10.95 25.80 -1.44
C LEU A 411 -11.67 24.82 -2.36
N VAL A 412 -10.97 24.29 -3.37
CA VAL A 412 -11.48 23.21 -4.23
C VAL A 412 -11.83 21.98 -3.41
N LEU A 413 -10.87 21.46 -2.62
CA LEU A 413 -11.08 20.28 -1.78
C LEU A 413 -12.17 20.52 -0.72
N LEU A 414 -12.18 21.70 -0.08
CA LEU A 414 -13.23 22.06 0.87
C LEU A 414 -14.62 22.12 0.20
N GLY A 415 -14.70 22.67 -1.00
CA GLY A 415 -15.94 22.75 -1.78
C GLY A 415 -16.44 21.37 -2.23
N VAL A 416 -15.54 20.49 -2.69
CA VAL A 416 -15.87 19.09 -3.02
C VAL A 416 -16.36 18.33 -1.78
N ALA A 417 -15.73 18.54 -0.63
CA ALA A 417 -16.15 17.97 0.64
C ALA A 417 -17.54 18.46 1.07
N ALA A 418 -17.78 19.77 0.98
CA ALA A 418 -19.06 20.38 1.33
C ALA A 418 -20.19 19.89 0.41
N LEU A 419 -19.97 19.90 -0.91
CA LEU A 419 -20.89 19.38 -1.91
C LEU A 419 -21.27 17.93 -1.61
N ASN A 420 -20.27 17.07 -1.42
CA ASN A 420 -20.52 15.65 -1.14
C ASN A 420 -21.16 15.42 0.24
N GLY A 421 -20.88 16.26 1.24
CA GLY A 421 -21.60 16.28 2.51
C GLY A 421 -23.09 16.61 2.34
N CYS A 422 -23.42 17.60 1.50
CA CYS A 422 -24.80 17.93 1.15
C CYS A 422 -25.50 16.77 0.41
N LEU A 423 -24.82 16.17 -0.58
CA LEU A 423 -25.35 15.03 -1.34
C LEU A 423 -25.54 13.79 -0.44
N TYR A 424 -24.61 13.54 0.48
CA TYR A 424 -24.74 12.49 1.49
C TYR A 424 -26.01 12.68 2.34
N TRP A 425 -26.24 13.90 2.84
CA TRP A 425 -27.39 14.17 3.69
C TRP A 425 -28.72 14.14 2.93
N LEU A 426 -28.73 14.64 1.68
CA LEU A 426 -29.88 14.52 0.79
C LEU A 426 -30.21 13.04 0.52
N GLY A 427 -29.20 12.24 0.17
CA GLY A 427 -29.34 10.79 -0.03
C GLY A 427 -29.85 10.09 1.22
N ARG A 428 -29.37 10.48 2.41
CA ARG A 428 -29.80 9.88 3.70
C ARG A 428 -31.27 10.14 3.96
N ARG A 429 -31.76 11.37 3.71
CA ARG A 429 -33.18 11.72 3.82
C ARG A 429 -34.05 10.88 2.88
N ARG A 430 -33.54 10.58 1.69
CA ARG A 430 -34.23 9.79 0.65
C ARG A 430 -34.01 8.28 0.77
N LYS A 431 -33.24 7.81 1.76
CA LYS A 431 -32.84 6.39 1.95
C LYS A 431 -32.13 5.80 0.73
N GLU A 432 -31.29 6.61 0.09
CA GLU A 432 -30.51 6.27 -1.10
C GLU A 432 -29.13 5.69 -0.73
N PRO A 433 -28.41 5.04 -1.67
CA PRO A 433 -27.05 4.58 -1.41
C PRO A 433 -26.09 5.74 -1.08
N LEU A 434 -25.48 5.69 0.11
CA LEU A 434 -24.67 6.79 0.67
C LEU A 434 -23.16 6.63 0.47
N PHE A 435 -22.72 5.50 -0.09
CA PHE A 435 -21.31 5.11 -0.13
C PHE A 435 -20.44 6.13 -0.90
N LEU A 436 -20.83 6.44 -2.15
CA LEU A 436 -20.02 7.29 -3.01
C LEU A 436 -19.87 8.74 -2.51
N PRO A 437 -20.95 9.46 -2.12
CA PRO A 437 -20.77 10.81 -1.59
C PRO A 437 -19.97 10.82 -0.29
N LEU A 438 -20.11 9.80 0.57
CA LEU A 438 -19.30 9.71 1.78
C LEU A 438 -17.81 9.53 1.45
N VAL A 439 -17.46 8.62 0.53
CA VAL A 439 -16.07 8.36 0.12
C VAL A 439 -15.46 9.59 -0.55
N LEU A 440 -16.15 10.22 -1.50
CA LEU A 440 -15.64 11.42 -2.17
C LEU A 440 -15.46 12.59 -1.19
N GLY A 441 -16.42 12.80 -0.28
CA GLY A 441 -16.34 13.86 0.73
C GLY A 441 -15.23 13.64 1.75
N MET A 442 -15.10 12.43 2.30
CA MET A 442 -14.01 12.10 3.22
C MET A 442 -12.64 12.10 2.53
N GLY A 443 -12.58 11.67 1.26
CA GLY A 443 -11.37 11.73 0.44
C GLY A 443 -10.88 13.16 0.24
N ALA A 444 -11.78 14.08 -0.12
CA ALA A 444 -11.43 15.49 -0.28
C ALA A 444 -10.96 16.12 1.05
N LEU A 445 -11.63 15.84 2.17
CA LEU A 445 -11.18 16.32 3.48
C LEU A 445 -9.83 15.75 3.89
N LEU A 446 -9.59 14.46 3.62
CA LEU A 446 -8.32 13.83 3.92
C LEU A 446 -7.17 14.46 3.13
N LEU A 447 -7.34 14.63 1.82
CA LEU A 447 -6.35 15.30 0.96
C LEU A 447 -6.08 16.73 1.46
N LEU A 448 -7.13 17.43 1.90
CA LEU A 448 -7.00 18.78 2.46
C LEU A 448 -6.09 18.82 3.70
N THR A 449 -6.06 17.76 4.51
CA THR A 449 -5.18 17.69 5.69
C THR A 449 -3.70 17.61 5.36
N SER A 450 -3.34 17.28 4.12
CA SER A 450 -1.95 17.00 3.69
C SER A 450 -1.50 17.88 2.53
N MET A 451 -2.20 18.98 2.23
CA MET A 451 -1.78 19.96 1.22
C MET A 451 -0.49 20.69 1.63
N ASP A 452 -0.40 21.10 2.90
CA ASP A 452 0.78 21.80 3.42
C ASP A 452 1.75 20.81 4.03
N VAL A 453 2.51 20.13 3.17
CA VAL A 453 3.44 19.06 3.59
C VAL A 453 4.62 19.60 4.41
N PHE A 454 5.00 20.87 4.24
CA PHE A 454 6.23 21.44 4.81
C PHE A 454 6.02 22.48 5.93
N ALA A 455 4.79 22.98 6.13
CA ALA A 455 4.53 24.06 7.09
C ALA A 455 3.19 23.92 7.80
N ALA A 456 3.22 24.01 9.13
CA ALA A 456 2.02 23.97 9.97
C ALA A 456 1.36 25.36 10.09
N GLY A 457 0.70 25.81 9.02
CA GLY A 457 -0.08 27.06 9.02
C GLY A 457 -1.45 26.95 9.69
N ALA A 458 -2.17 28.07 9.80
CA ALA A 458 -3.54 28.09 10.33
C ALA A 458 -4.52 27.22 9.51
N TRP A 459 -4.34 27.19 8.18
CA TRP A 459 -5.13 26.35 7.29
C TRP A 459 -4.93 24.87 7.59
N TYR A 460 -3.67 24.46 7.68
CA TYR A 460 -3.26 23.12 8.06
C TYR A 460 -3.93 22.68 9.36
N VAL A 461 -3.80 23.46 10.44
CA VAL A 461 -4.38 23.11 11.75
C VAL A 461 -5.90 23.00 11.65
N SER A 462 -6.55 23.96 10.97
CA SER A 462 -8.01 23.98 10.82
C SER A 462 -8.54 22.77 10.03
N ALA A 463 -7.86 22.38 8.94
CA ALA A 463 -8.23 21.21 8.14
C ALA A 463 -8.12 19.90 8.94
N ASN A 464 -7.06 19.75 9.74
CA ASN A 464 -6.86 18.58 10.59
C ASN A 464 -7.93 18.50 11.69
N ILE A 465 -8.23 19.61 12.36
CA ILE A 465 -9.30 19.68 13.37
C ILE A 465 -10.65 19.31 12.73
N LEU A 466 -10.96 19.88 11.57
CA LEU A 466 -12.20 19.58 10.85
C LEU A 466 -12.29 18.09 10.49
N PHE A 467 -11.24 17.51 9.92
CA PHE A 467 -11.21 16.10 9.56
C PHE A 467 -11.41 15.18 10.78
N ILE A 468 -10.69 15.43 11.88
CA ILE A 468 -10.82 14.66 13.12
C ILE A 468 -12.25 14.79 13.67
N ALA A 469 -12.83 16.00 13.69
CA ALA A 469 -14.18 16.22 14.15
C ALA A 469 -15.22 15.43 13.31
N VAL A 470 -15.06 15.41 11.99
CA VAL A 470 -15.92 14.64 11.08
C VAL A 470 -15.78 13.15 11.35
N ILE A 471 -14.55 12.61 11.38
CA ILE A 471 -14.30 11.18 11.64
C ILE A 471 -14.88 10.77 12.99
N PHE A 472 -14.66 11.55 14.05
CA PHE A 472 -15.16 11.23 15.38
C PHE A 472 -16.67 11.30 15.45
N THR A 473 -17.30 12.21 14.69
CA THR A 473 -18.76 12.24 14.55
C THR A 473 -19.25 10.92 13.96
N PHE A 474 -18.63 10.42 12.89
CA PHE A 474 -19.02 9.11 12.33
C PHE A 474 -18.74 7.93 13.26
N LEU A 475 -17.64 7.94 14.02
CA LEU A 475 -17.29 6.84 14.92
C LEU A 475 -18.13 6.80 16.21
N PHE A 476 -18.43 7.96 16.80
CA PHE A 476 -19.02 8.03 18.13
C PHE A 476 -20.49 8.50 18.14
N ALA A 477 -20.96 9.28 17.17
CA ALA A 477 -22.31 9.83 17.23
C ALA A 477 -23.38 8.72 17.15
N PRO A 478 -24.44 8.80 17.97
CA PRO A 478 -25.55 7.85 17.99
C PRO A 478 -26.11 7.47 16.63
N LEU A 479 -26.20 8.46 15.74
CA LEU A 479 -26.79 8.37 14.41
C LEU A 479 -26.07 7.35 13.50
N PHE A 480 -24.77 7.13 13.72
CA PHE A 480 -23.92 6.33 12.82
C PHE A 480 -23.43 5.02 13.44
N GLN A 481 -23.61 4.79 14.74
CA GLN A 481 -23.08 3.59 15.42
C GLN A 481 -23.65 2.27 14.91
N ASN A 482 -24.88 2.29 14.39
CA ASN A 482 -25.54 1.10 13.87
C ASN A 482 -25.25 0.87 12.38
N GLU A 483 -24.73 1.87 11.69
CA GLU A 483 -24.54 1.86 10.25
C GLU A 483 -23.18 1.27 9.88
N ARG A 484 -23.17 0.02 9.43
CA ARG A 484 -21.93 -0.75 9.20
C ARG A 484 -21.03 -0.12 8.13
N TYR A 485 -21.61 0.46 7.07
CA TYR A 485 -20.84 0.99 5.95
C TYR A 485 -20.15 2.30 6.32
N GLU A 486 -20.86 3.22 6.98
CA GLU A 486 -20.31 4.48 7.47
C GLU A 486 -19.19 4.25 8.48
N GLN A 487 -19.36 3.30 9.40
CA GLN A 487 -18.29 2.90 10.34
C GLN A 487 -17.06 2.37 9.60
N LEU A 488 -17.25 1.53 8.58
CA LEU A 488 -16.13 0.98 7.81
C LEU A 488 -15.38 2.08 7.07
N VAL A 489 -16.09 2.99 6.41
CA VAL A 489 -15.50 4.11 5.68
C VAL A 489 -14.75 5.05 6.65
N ALA A 490 -15.34 5.39 7.79
CA ALA A 490 -14.69 6.23 8.80
C ALA A 490 -13.41 5.59 9.35
N TRP A 491 -13.41 4.28 9.65
CA TRP A 491 -12.19 3.58 10.08
C TRP A 491 -11.14 3.52 8.98
N ALA A 492 -11.53 3.30 7.72
CA ALA A 492 -10.60 3.29 6.59
C ALA A 492 -9.91 4.65 6.43
N TYR A 493 -10.67 5.76 6.48
CA TYR A 493 -10.12 7.12 6.41
C TYR A 493 -9.31 7.50 7.63
N PHE A 494 -9.65 7.01 8.83
CA PHE A 494 -8.85 7.20 10.03
C PHE A 494 -7.46 6.54 9.91
N TRP A 495 -7.39 5.30 9.43
CA TRP A 495 -6.11 4.64 9.19
C TRP A 495 -5.31 5.33 8.09
N LEU A 496 -5.96 5.73 7.00
CA LEU A 496 -5.29 6.44 5.91
C LEU A 496 -4.75 7.79 6.37
N TYR A 497 -5.46 8.50 7.25
CA TYR A 497 -4.97 9.71 7.90
C TYR A 497 -3.69 9.47 8.69
N LEU A 498 -3.64 8.42 9.51
CA LEU A 498 -2.43 8.05 10.24
C LEU A 498 -1.28 7.61 9.31
N VAL A 499 -1.58 7.05 8.15
CA VAL A 499 -0.53 6.75 7.16
C VAL A 499 -0.03 8.04 6.51
N LEU A 500 -0.90 8.93 6.07
CA LEU A 500 -0.49 10.18 5.43
C LEU A 500 0.31 11.10 6.37
N LYS A 501 -0.08 11.17 7.65
CA LYS A 501 0.64 12.00 8.65
C LYS A 501 2.06 11.52 8.92
N TYR A 502 2.39 10.28 8.60
CA TYR A 502 3.74 9.75 8.72
C TYR A 502 4.69 10.40 7.71
N TYR A 503 4.20 10.69 6.49
CA TYR A 503 5.01 11.23 5.39
C TYR A 503 5.08 12.76 5.34
N GLU A 504 4.50 13.43 6.34
CA GLU A 504 4.38 14.88 6.33
C GLU A 504 5.52 15.55 7.13
N PHE A 505 6.14 16.59 6.58
CA PHE A 505 7.28 17.28 7.20
C PHE A 505 6.88 18.52 8.02
N ALA A 506 5.61 18.91 8.01
CA ALA A 506 5.12 20.10 8.70
C ALA A 506 5.32 20.04 10.23
N TRP A 507 5.45 18.83 10.78
CA TRP A 507 5.69 18.58 12.20
C TRP A 507 6.60 17.36 12.36
N ASN A 508 7.57 17.45 13.27
CA ASN A 508 8.52 16.36 13.52
C ASN A 508 7.81 15.07 13.93
N LEU A 509 8.31 13.94 13.45
CA LEU A 509 7.77 12.62 13.72
C LEU A 509 7.81 12.28 15.22
N LEU A 510 8.84 12.75 15.94
CA LEU A 510 8.95 12.60 17.39
C LEU A 510 7.79 13.32 18.13
N ASP A 511 7.48 14.56 17.77
CA ASP A 511 6.41 15.31 18.44
C ASP A 511 5.02 14.73 18.13
N LYS A 512 4.82 14.27 16.89
CA LYS A 512 3.63 13.50 16.50
C LYS A 512 3.52 12.22 17.33
N SER A 513 4.63 11.50 17.51
CA SER A 513 4.66 10.24 18.26
C SER A 513 4.17 10.43 19.71
N ILE A 514 4.70 11.42 20.41
CA ILE A 514 4.35 11.73 21.80
C ILE A 514 2.89 12.16 21.88
N SER A 515 2.44 13.02 20.96
CA SER A 515 1.06 13.50 20.90
C SER A 515 0.06 12.36 20.68
N LEU A 516 0.37 11.41 19.79
CA LEU A 516 -0.44 10.22 19.53
C LEU A 516 -0.47 9.27 20.73
N ILE A 517 0.67 9.05 21.41
CA ILE A 517 0.72 8.22 22.62
C ILE A 517 -0.14 8.84 23.73
N ILE A 518 0.00 10.14 23.98
CA ILE A 518 -0.79 10.86 24.99
C ILE A 518 -2.28 10.79 24.65
N ALA A 519 -2.66 11.10 23.40
CA ALA A 519 -4.05 11.02 22.96
C ALA A 519 -4.61 9.59 23.11
N GLY A 520 -3.82 8.59 22.73
CA GLY A 520 -4.19 7.18 22.85
C GLY A 520 -4.40 6.74 24.29
N LEU A 521 -3.52 7.15 25.22
CA LEU A 521 -3.67 6.92 26.65
C LEU A 521 -4.93 7.61 27.21
N LEU A 522 -5.19 8.86 26.82
CA LEU A 522 -6.40 9.58 27.23
C LEU A 522 -7.67 8.88 26.75
N PHE A 523 -7.69 8.40 25.50
CA PHE A 523 -8.82 7.62 24.98
C PHE A 523 -8.98 6.29 25.70
N PHE A 524 -7.88 5.59 25.98
CA PHE A 524 -7.89 4.31 26.68
C PHE A 524 -8.43 4.47 28.11
N ILE A 525 -7.90 5.44 28.87
CA ILE A 525 -8.33 5.74 30.24
C ILE A 525 -9.77 6.25 30.26
N GLY A 526 -10.13 7.19 29.39
CA GLY A 526 -11.49 7.73 29.29
C GLY A 526 -12.51 6.66 28.97
N THR A 527 -12.17 5.73 28.08
CA THR A 527 -13.01 4.57 27.75
C THR A 527 -13.13 3.61 28.93
N ALA A 528 -12.05 3.35 29.67
CA ALA A 528 -12.07 2.52 30.87
C ALA A 528 -12.94 3.12 31.99
N VAL A 529 -12.89 4.43 32.20
CA VAL A 529 -13.76 5.14 33.15
C VAL A 529 -15.22 5.05 32.72
N LEU A 530 -15.52 5.28 31.43
CA LEU A 530 -16.88 5.20 30.89
C LEU A 530 -17.44 3.77 31.00
N GLU A 531 -16.62 2.77 30.74
CA GLU A 531 -16.99 1.36 30.89
C GLU A 531 -17.29 1.04 32.37
N LYS A 532 -16.38 1.38 33.29
CA LYS A 532 -16.53 1.09 34.73
C LYS A 532 -17.81 1.72 35.29
N ARG A 533 -18.12 2.96 34.88
CA ARG A 533 -19.35 3.66 35.32
C ARG A 533 -20.63 3.01 34.80
N LYS A 534 -20.61 2.41 33.61
CA LYS A 534 -21.81 1.91 32.93
C LYS A 534 -21.94 0.39 32.93
N GLY A 535 -20.92 -0.36 33.37
CA GLY A 535 -20.94 -1.82 33.49
C GLY A 535 -21.21 -2.55 32.16
N LEU A 536 -20.73 -2.00 31.04
CA LEU A 536 -21.26 -2.32 29.70
C LEU A 536 -20.76 -3.63 29.09
N LEU A 537 -19.61 -4.16 29.52
CA LEU A 537 -19.02 -5.35 28.91
C LEU A 537 -19.48 -6.65 29.59
N PRO A 538 -20.03 -7.62 28.83
CA PRO A 538 -20.37 -8.92 29.36
C PRO A 538 -19.10 -9.71 29.72
N VAL A 539 -19.20 -10.61 30.71
CA VAL A 539 -18.14 -11.59 31.00
C VAL A 539 -18.03 -12.53 29.80
N SER A 540 -16.84 -12.61 29.21
CA SER A 540 -16.56 -13.52 28.09
C SER A 540 -15.66 -14.65 28.60
N PRO A 541 -15.98 -15.94 28.37
CA PRO A 541 -15.05 -17.01 28.72
C PRO A 541 -13.76 -16.85 27.90
N ALA A 542 -12.63 -16.62 28.57
CA ALA A 542 -11.30 -16.41 27.98
C ALA A 542 -10.70 -17.63 27.25
N GLN A 543 -11.51 -18.62 26.89
CA GLN A 543 -11.07 -20.01 26.71
C GLN A 543 -10.64 -20.37 25.28
N GLY A 544 -10.80 -19.47 24.29
CA GLY A 544 -10.49 -19.77 22.89
C GLY A 544 -9.01 -19.61 22.53
N LEU A 545 -8.50 -18.38 22.66
CA LEU A 545 -7.19 -17.98 22.12
C LEU A 545 -6.01 -18.51 22.94
N TYR A 546 -6.13 -18.45 24.28
CA TYR A 546 -5.05 -18.77 25.22
C TYR A 546 -5.12 -20.20 25.78
N ARG A 547 -5.98 -21.07 25.23
CA ARG A 547 -6.07 -22.48 25.65
C ARG A 547 -4.72 -23.20 25.57
N LYS A 548 -3.84 -22.78 24.65
CA LYS A 548 -2.49 -23.28 24.44
C LYS A 548 -1.45 -22.23 24.84
N TRP A 549 -1.51 -21.70 26.06
CA TRP A 549 -0.63 -20.60 26.47
C TRP A 549 0.86 -20.97 26.54
N ALA A 550 1.20 -22.20 26.93
CA ALA A 550 2.59 -22.64 27.04
C ALA A 550 3.37 -22.52 25.71
N PRO A 551 2.88 -23.05 24.57
CA PRO A 551 3.58 -22.85 23.30
C PRO A 551 3.54 -21.40 22.81
N LEU A 552 2.50 -20.63 23.12
CA LEU A 552 2.47 -19.20 22.79
C LEU A 552 3.56 -18.43 23.54
N LEU A 553 3.70 -18.71 24.85
CA LEU A 553 4.75 -18.11 25.67
C LEU A 553 6.14 -18.52 25.19
N ALA A 554 6.34 -19.79 24.84
CA ALA A 554 7.62 -20.26 24.29
C ALA A 554 8.03 -19.48 23.02
N ILE A 555 7.08 -19.20 22.12
CA ILE A 555 7.34 -18.40 20.91
C ILE A 555 7.64 -16.94 21.27
N MET A 556 6.89 -16.34 22.19
CA MET A 556 7.13 -14.96 22.64
C MET A 556 8.52 -14.82 23.30
N VAL A 557 8.92 -15.80 24.10
CA VAL A 557 10.26 -15.85 24.71
C VAL A 557 11.32 -16.05 23.62
N ALA A 558 11.10 -16.96 22.67
CA ALA A 558 12.01 -17.16 21.55
C ALA A 558 12.20 -15.87 20.71
N GLN A 559 11.14 -15.09 20.50
CA GLN A 559 11.23 -13.78 19.84
C GLN A 559 12.11 -12.79 20.63
N ALA A 560 11.93 -12.71 21.94
CA ALA A 560 12.73 -11.83 22.79
C ALA A 560 14.20 -12.27 22.85
N VAL A 561 14.46 -13.57 22.98
CA VAL A 561 15.81 -14.15 22.97
C VAL A 561 16.48 -13.91 21.62
N PHE A 562 15.76 -14.13 20.51
CA PHE A 562 16.28 -13.88 19.17
C PHE A 562 16.64 -12.40 18.97
N ALA A 563 15.75 -11.47 19.35
CA ALA A 563 16.03 -10.04 19.29
C ALA A 563 17.24 -9.64 20.16
N GLY A 564 17.34 -10.19 21.37
CA GLY A 564 18.48 -9.97 22.25
C GLY A 564 19.78 -10.55 21.69
N TYR A 565 19.72 -11.72 21.07
CA TYR A 565 20.85 -12.34 20.39
C TYR A 565 21.35 -11.49 19.22
N MET A 566 20.45 -10.98 18.37
CA MET A 566 20.86 -10.09 17.27
C MET A 566 21.57 -8.84 17.77
N VAL A 567 21.08 -8.23 18.86
CA VAL A 567 21.74 -7.06 19.47
C VAL A 567 23.11 -7.44 19.99
N TRP A 568 23.22 -8.56 20.71
CA TRP A 568 24.49 -9.05 21.24
C TRP A 568 25.51 -9.34 20.13
N ASP A 569 25.08 -10.03 19.08
CA ASP A 569 25.88 -10.35 17.89
C ASP A 569 26.43 -9.08 17.23
N LYS A 570 25.57 -8.09 16.97
CA LYS A 570 25.99 -6.81 16.38
C LYS A 570 26.92 -6.01 17.28
N GLU A 571 26.73 -6.04 18.60
CA GLU A 571 27.66 -5.39 19.53
C GLU A 571 29.02 -6.09 19.59
N GLN A 572 29.06 -7.42 19.55
CA GLN A 572 30.33 -8.14 19.44
C GLN A 572 31.06 -7.80 18.14
N HIS A 573 30.31 -7.73 17.03
CA HIS A 573 30.85 -7.33 15.72
C HIS A 573 31.49 -5.95 15.75
N LEU A 574 30.82 -4.97 16.38
CA LEU A 574 31.37 -3.60 16.51
C LEU A 574 32.62 -3.53 17.38
N ARG A 575 32.72 -4.38 18.40
CA ARG A 575 33.84 -4.39 19.36
C ARG A 575 35.08 -5.08 18.81
N ASN A 576 34.90 -6.22 18.15
CA ASN A 576 35.98 -7.10 17.75
C ASN A 576 36.36 -6.94 16.27
N GLY A 577 35.50 -6.31 15.45
CA GLY A 577 35.76 -6.13 14.03
C GLY A 577 36.90 -5.16 13.73
N GLU A 578 37.68 -5.50 12.71
CA GLU A 578 38.73 -4.66 12.15
C GLU A 578 38.13 -3.42 11.48
N VAL A 579 38.78 -2.26 11.64
CA VAL A 579 38.28 -0.98 11.10
C VAL A 579 38.75 -0.79 9.67
N VAL A 580 37.80 -0.82 8.74
CA VAL A 580 38.02 -0.53 7.32
C VAL A 580 37.46 0.85 6.98
N LYS A 581 38.30 1.70 6.37
CA LYS A 581 37.92 3.02 5.85
C LYS A 581 37.64 2.91 4.35
N LEU A 582 36.40 3.14 3.93
CA LEU A 582 35.96 3.09 2.53
C LEU A 582 35.62 4.49 2.01
N GLU A 583 35.87 4.73 0.73
CA GLU A 583 35.51 5.98 0.03
C GLU A 583 34.09 5.89 -0.55
N LEU A 584 33.30 6.95 -0.36
CA LEU A 584 31.91 7.03 -0.83
C LEU A 584 31.83 7.71 -2.20
N GLN A 585 31.02 7.15 -3.09
CA GLN A 585 30.60 7.79 -4.34
C GLN A 585 29.40 8.73 -4.13
N PRO A 586 29.09 9.65 -5.09
CA PRO A 586 27.98 10.58 -4.97
C PRO A 586 26.67 9.88 -4.59
N VAL A 587 26.05 10.43 -3.56
CA VAL A 587 24.94 9.82 -2.81
C VAL A 587 23.60 10.27 -3.41
N ASP A 588 22.70 9.32 -3.67
CA ASP A 588 21.31 9.59 -4.10
C ASP A 588 20.34 9.63 -2.90
N PRO A 589 19.45 10.64 -2.78
CA PRO A 589 18.47 10.69 -1.70
C PRO A 589 17.22 9.81 -1.92
N ARG A 590 16.73 9.29 -0.78
CA ARG A 590 15.38 8.82 -0.39
C ARG A 590 14.86 7.43 -0.79
N SER A 591 14.28 6.77 0.23
CA SER A 591 13.08 5.93 0.14
C SER A 591 12.07 6.41 1.18
N PHE A 592 10.79 6.25 0.85
CA PHE A 592 9.67 6.88 1.55
C PHE A 592 9.31 6.18 2.88
N LEU A 593 9.56 4.89 3.04
CA LEU A 593 8.86 4.06 4.04
C LEU A 593 9.41 4.10 5.48
N GLN A 594 10.66 4.51 5.73
CA GLN A 594 11.38 4.08 6.96
C GLN A 594 12.09 5.21 7.73
N GLY A 595 11.73 6.47 7.48
CA GLY A 595 12.45 7.63 8.00
C GLY A 595 13.61 8.04 7.10
N ASP A 596 14.35 9.07 7.49
CA ASP A 596 15.44 9.60 6.66
C ASP A 596 16.66 8.66 6.71
N TYR A 597 17.04 8.11 5.55
CA TYR A 597 18.31 7.41 5.38
C TYR A 597 18.97 7.80 4.06
N ILE A 598 20.26 7.50 3.99
CA ILE A 598 21.13 7.82 2.88
C ILE A 598 21.57 6.51 2.23
N ARG A 599 21.45 6.41 0.90
CA ARG A 599 22.03 5.29 0.14
C ARG A 599 23.52 5.55 -0.06
N LEU A 600 24.33 4.56 0.27
CA LEU A 600 25.78 4.62 0.15
C LEU A 600 26.23 3.77 -1.01
N PHE A 601 27.08 4.35 -1.86
CA PHE A 601 27.79 3.64 -2.92
C PHE A 601 29.28 3.71 -2.61
N TYR A 602 29.99 2.61 -2.84
CA TYR A 602 31.41 2.49 -2.56
C TYR A 602 32.20 2.40 -3.87
N ASP A 603 33.43 2.91 -3.88
CA ASP A 603 34.33 2.77 -5.03
C ASP A 603 34.60 1.29 -5.36
N ILE A 604 34.64 0.44 -4.34
CA ILE A 604 34.79 -1.02 -4.45
C ILE A 604 33.53 -1.78 -4.92
N SER A 605 32.41 -1.10 -5.15
CA SER A 605 31.16 -1.78 -5.53
C SER A 605 31.12 -2.21 -7.00
N THR A 606 31.95 -1.68 -7.90
CA THR A 606 31.92 -2.05 -9.32
C THR A 606 33.16 -2.84 -9.72
N ILE A 607 32.98 -4.14 -9.95
CA ILE A 607 34.05 -5.08 -10.32
C ILE A 607 33.78 -5.62 -11.72
N ARG A 608 34.56 -5.18 -12.71
CA ARG A 608 34.35 -5.50 -14.13
C ARG A 608 34.52 -6.98 -14.49
N SER A 609 35.26 -7.74 -13.69
CA SER A 609 35.49 -9.18 -13.92
C SER A 609 34.32 -10.06 -13.46
N LEU A 610 33.34 -9.49 -12.73
CA LEU A 610 32.14 -10.20 -12.31
C LEU A 610 31.02 -10.04 -13.34
N ASP A 611 30.34 -11.15 -13.62
CA ASP A 611 29.11 -11.19 -14.40
C ASP A 611 28.17 -12.27 -13.83
N GLY A 612 26.86 -12.06 -13.94
CA GLY A 612 25.83 -12.92 -13.36
C GLY A 612 25.42 -12.54 -11.93
N SER A 613 25.14 -13.52 -11.07
CA SER A 613 24.76 -13.25 -9.68
C SER A 613 25.26 -14.32 -8.74
N GLY A 614 25.75 -13.93 -7.55
CA GLY A 614 26.27 -14.89 -6.58
C GLY A 614 26.92 -14.24 -5.37
N LYS A 615 27.54 -15.06 -4.53
CA LYS A 615 28.37 -14.58 -3.41
C LYS A 615 29.80 -14.35 -3.88
N VAL A 616 30.42 -13.29 -3.38
CA VAL A 616 31.82 -12.95 -3.65
C VAL A 616 32.51 -12.55 -2.35
N GLN A 617 33.79 -12.90 -2.24
CA GLN A 617 34.68 -12.44 -1.17
C GLN A 617 35.73 -11.55 -1.81
N VAL A 618 35.69 -10.27 -1.48
CA VAL A 618 36.53 -9.22 -2.06
C VAL A 618 37.68 -8.92 -1.12
N VAL A 619 38.89 -8.84 -1.66
CA VAL A 619 40.09 -8.48 -0.90
C VAL A 619 40.30 -6.98 -0.99
N LEU A 620 40.47 -6.35 0.17
CA LEU A 620 40.73 -4.93 0.32
C LEU A 620 42.13 -4.70 0.85
N ARG A 621 42.81 -3.70 0.29
CA ARG A 621 44.14 -3.28 0.76
C ARG A 621 44.16 -1.80 1.06
N LYS A 622 44.82 -1.47 2.17
CA LYS A 622 45.00 -0.10 2.63
C LYS A 622 46.02 0.64 1.77
N ASP A 623 45.62 1.79 1.23
CA ASP A 623 46.48 2.68 0.45
C ASP A 623 47.30 3.64 1.34
N GLN A 624 48.07 4.53 0.71
CA GLN A 624 48.93 5.51 1.40
C GLN A 624 48.14 6.55 2.20
N ASP A 625 46.88 6.82 1.83
CA ASP A 625 45.96 7.74 2.51
C ASP A 625 45.14 7.04 3.60
N GLY A 626 45.38 5.73 3.81
CA GLY A 626 44.72 4.90 4.79
C GLY A 626 43.32 4.44 4.38
N VAL A 627 42.94 4.60 3.12
CA VAL A 627 41.68 4.14 2.52
C VAL A 627 41.87 2.73 2.00
N HIS A 628 40.88 1.86 2.22
CA HIS A 628 40.91 0.49 1.74
C HIS A 628 40.27 0.43 0.36
N ARG A 629 41.04 -0.02 -0.63
CA ARG A 629 40.60 -0.14 -2.03
C ARG A 629 40.56 -1.59 -2.46
N PHE A 630 39.78 -1.85 -3.51
CA PHE A 630 39.70 -3.16 -4.15
C PHE A 630 41.08 -3.62 -4.62
N ALA A 631 41.50 -4.80 -4.16
CA ALA A 631 42.78 -5.40 -4.55
C ALA A 631 42.58 -6.64 -5.43
N ASP A 632 41.74 -7.58 -4.98
CA ASP A 632 41.52 -8.85 -5.69
C ASP A 632 40.21 -9.54 -5.25
N ILE A 633 39.90 -10.69 -5.85
CA ILE A 633 38.79 -11.57 -5.46
C ILE A 633 39.36 -12.82 -4.79
N TYR A 634 39.02 -13.04 -3.53
CA TYR A 634 39.42 -14.23 -2.80
C TYR A 634 38.64 -15.47 -3.25
N ALA A 635 37.32 -15.35 -3.35
CA ALA A 635 36.44 -16.46 -3.75
C ALA A 635 35.15 -15.99 -4.43
N ILE A 636 34.64 -16.80 -5.36
CA ILE A 636 33.34 -16.62 -6.01
C ILE A 636 32.51 -17.88 -5.75
N ASN A 637 31.31 -17.73 -5.20
CA ASN A 637 30.40 -18.82 -4.85
C ASN A 637 31.07 -19.96 -4.05
N GLY A 638 32.02 -19.60 -3.18
CA GLY A 638 32.78 -20.53 -2.34
C GLY A 638 33.95 -21.23 -3.05
N GLN A 639 34.19 -20.95 -4.33
CA GLN A 639 35.38 -21.39 -5.05
C GLN A 639 36.46 -20.33 -4.94
N GLN A 640 37.57 -20.68 -4.28
CA GLN A 640 38.74 -19.81 -4.18
C GLN A 640 39.34 -19.58 -5.56
N GLN A 641 39.82 -18.37 -5.81
CA GLN A 641 40.56 -18.05 -7.03
C GLN A 641 41.99 -18.57 -6.89
N GLU A 642 42.45 -19.38 -7.85
CA GLU A 642 43.77 -20.02 -7.82
C GLU A 642 44.94 -19.01 -7.91
N GLU A 643 44.68 -17.81 -8.42
CA GLU A 643 45.69 -16.76 -8.63
C GLU A 643 45.89 -15.84 -7.40
N TYR A 644 45.07 -15.95 -6.36
CA TYR A 644 45.18 -15.07 -5.20
C TYR A 644 46.35 -15.43 -4.29
N VAL A 645 47.23 -14.46 -4.04
CA VAL A 645 48.36 -14.58 -3.10
C VAL A 645 48.11 -13.66 -1.89
N PRO A 646 47.88 -14.22 -0.69
CA PRO A 646 47.65 -13.42 0.52
C PRO A 646 48.82 -12.48 0.84
N GLN A 647 48.52 -11.23 1.18
CA GLN A 647 49.50 -10.26 1.67
C GLN A 647 49.16 -9.80 3.09
N ASP A 648 50.18 -9.43 3.88
CA ASP A 648 49.98 -8.88 5.23
C ASP A 648 49.16 -7.58 5.16
N GLY A 649 48.06 -7.53 5.93
CA GLY A 649 47.13 -6.40 5.96
C GLY A 649 46.00 -6.45 4.93
N ASP A 650 45.84 -7.57 4.20
CA ASP A 650 44.66 -7.82 3.38
C ASP A 650 43.42 -8.06 4.27
N VAL A 651 42.32 -7.37 3.97
CA VAL A 651 41.03 -7.55 4.65
C VAL A 651 40.03 -8.16 3.66
N ILE A 652 39.39 -9.26 4.05
CA ILE A 652 38.39 -9.93 3.22
C ILE A 652 37.00 -9.40 3.56
N LEU A 653 36.23 -9.02 2.54
CA LEU A 653 34.89 -8.48 2.67
C LEU A 653 33.88 -9.35 1.89
N ASN A 654 32.84 -9.81 2.58
CA ASN A 654 31.77 -10.58 1.98
C ASN A 654 30.79 -9.65 1.25
N GLY A 655 30.40 -10.05 0.04
CA GLY A 655 29.40 -9.36 -0.77
C GLY A 655 28.55 -10.31 -1.60
N THR A 656 27.45 -9.78 -2.13
CA THR A 656 26.62 -10.43 -3.14
C THR A 656 26.69 -9.59 -4.40
N PHE A 657 27.09 -10.19 -5.52
CA PHE A 657 27.18 -9.49 -6.78
C PHE A 657 25.94 -9.72 -7.65
N TYR A 658 25.56 -8.69 -8.39
CA TYR A 658 24.50 -8.65 -9.40
C TYR A 658 25.05 -7.92 -10.63
N GLY A 659 25.25 -8.65 -11.73
CA GLY A 659 26.08 -8.22 -12.85
C GLY A 659 27.51 -7.95 -12.38
N ASN A 660 27.98 -6.72 -12.59
CA ASN A 660 29.29 -6.24 -12.16
C ASN A 660 29.25 -5.46 -10.83
N THR A 661 28.09 -5.37 -10.18
CA THR A 661 27.90 -4.57 -8.97
C THR A 661 27.83 -5.46 -7.74
N VAL A 662 28.65 -5.16 -6.73
CA VAL A 662 28.71 -5.87 -5.44
C VAL A 662 28.00 -5.07 -4.36
N VAL A 663 27.10 -5.76 -3.65
CA VAL A 663 26.37 -5.30 -2.47
C VAL A 663 26.95 -5.98 -1.23
N TYR A 664 27.49 -5.19 -0.32
CA TYR A 664 28.16 -5.60 0.92
C TYR A 664 27.24 -5.58 2.14
N GLY A 665 26.00 -5.09 2.00
CA GLY A 665 25.02 -5.04 3.10
C GLY A 665 25.18 -3.83 4.03
N ILE A 666 25.94 -2.83 3.57
CA ILE A 666 26.26 -1.57 4.25
C ILE A 666 25.86 -0.35 3.41
N GLU A 667 25.00 -0.52 2.41
CA GLU A 667 24.57 0.50 1.44
C GLU A 667 23.55 1.49 2.02
N SER A 668 23.24 1.43 3.31
CA SER A 668 22.23 2.28 3.95
C SER A 668 22.71 2.83 5.27
N TYR A 669 22.59 4.14 5.44
CA TYR A 669 22.91 4.83 6.68
C TYR A 669 21.71 5.64 7.18
N PHE A 670 21.21 5.30 8.37
CA PHE A 670 20.03 5.93 8.94
C PHE A 670 20.39 7.21 9.68
N VAL A 671 19.76 8.31 9.27
CA VAL A 671 19.99 9.63 9.87
C VAL A 671 18.77 10.08 10.66
N PRO A 672 18.92 11.06 11.57
CA PRO A 672 17.77 11.71 12.17
C PRO A 672 16.95 12.45 11.12
N GLU A 673 15.65 12.54 11.36
CA GLU A 673 14.71 13.31 10.54
C GLU A 673 15.22 14.75 10.27
N GLY A 674 15.12 15.19 9.03
CA GLY A 674 15.51 16.52 8.56
C GLY A 674 17.02 16.72 8.38
N LYS A 675 17.87 15.71 8.61
CA LYS A 675 19.33 15.84 8.53
C LYS A 675 19.98 15.20 7.30
N GLY A 676 19.24 14.47 6.47
CA GLY A 676 19.77 13.75 5.30
C GLY A 676 20.61 14.61 4.36
N THR A 677 20.09 15.75 3.92
CA THR A 677 20.77 16.64 2.96
C THR A 677 22.10 17.20 3.50
N LYS A 678 22.17 17.53 4.79
CA LYS A 678 23.40 18.05 5.41
C LYS A 678 24.51 17.00 5.50
N TRP A 679 24.14 15.73 5.67
CA TRP A 679 25.09 14.63 5.69
C TRP A 679 25.52 14.22 4.28
N GLN A 680 24.62 14.29 3.30
CA GLN A 680 24.92 14.03 1.89
C GLN A 680 26.04 14.92 1.35
N GLU A 681 26.03 16.21 1.66
CA GLU A 681 27.05 17.16 1.19
C GLU A 681 28.43 16.97 1.86
N LYS A 682 28.47 16.29 3.01
CA LYS A 682 29.67 16.21 3.84
C LYS A 682 30.30 14.82 3.87
N ALA A 683 29.52 13.75 3.72
CA ALA A 683 30.02 12.39 3.84
C ALA A 683 30.91 12.02 2.64
N ARG A 684 32.19 11.75 2.91
CA ARG A 684 33.19 11.29 1.93
C ARG A 684 33.71 9.90 2.24
N PHE A 685 33.71 9.51 3.51
CA PHE A 685 34.23 8.23 3.97
C PHE A 685 33.22 7.50 4.84
N ALA A 686 33.24 6.17 4.75
CA ALA A 686 32.51 5.27 5.64
C ALA A 686 33.51 4.45 6.46
N TYR A 687 33.22 4.33 7.76
CA TYR A 687 33.97 3.47 8.67
C TYR A 687 33.16 2.21 8.92
N VAL A 688 33.73 1.08 8.51
CA VAL A 688 33.11 -0.23 8.54
C VAL A 688 33.89 -1.14 9.48
N ARG A 689 33.18 -1.96 10.24
CA ARG A 689 33.75 -3.03 11.07
C ARG A 689 33.62 -4.34 10.31
N VAL A 690 34.75 -4.98 10.02
CA VAL A 690 34.81 -6.26 9.31
C VAL A 690 35.19 -7.37 10.28
N SER A 691 34.40 -8.44 10.35
CA SER A 691 34.74 -9.62 11.17
C SER A 691 35.81 -10.48 10.51
N GLU A 692 36.39 -11.43 11.25
CA GLU A 692 37.29 -12.45 10.70
C GLU A 692 36.63 -13.28 9.57
N ASP A 693 35.32 -13.48 9.66
CA ASP A 693 34.53 -14.17 8.62
C ASP A 693 34.25 -13.31 7.38
N GLY A 694 34.62 -12.02 7.42
CA GLY A 694 34.45 -11.05 6.33
C GLY A 694 33.11 -10.30 6.32
N ASP A 695 32.29 -10.42 7.36
CA ASP A 695 31.01 -9.73 7.43
C ASP A 695 31.20 -8.25 7.78
N ALA A 696 30.44 -7.38 7.11
CA ALA A 696 30.56 -5.93 7.21
C ALA A 696 29.47 -5.32 8.10
N LEU A 697 29.85 -4.32 8.91
CA LEU A 697 28.90 -3.50 9.64
C LEU A 697 29.29 -2.03 9.64
N LEU A 698 28.38 -1.17 9.18
CA LEU A 698 28.63 0.26 9.08
C LEU A 698 28.54 0.95 10.45
N GLU A 699 29.67 1.49 10.92
CA GLU A 699 29.75 2.16 12.22
C GLU A 699 29.35 3.64 12.11
N LYS A 700 29.93 4.37 11.15
CA LYS A 700 29.68 5.81 10.94
C LYS A 700 30.12 6.29 9.56
N ILE A 701 29.60 7.45 9.14
CA ILE A 701 30.08 8.20 7.98
C ILE A 701 30.77 9.50 8.43
N SER A 702 31.79 9.94 7.68
CA SER A 702 32.63 11.10 8.01
C SER A 702 32.99 11.90 6.74
N SER A 703 33.30 13.18 6.93
CA SER A 703 33.89 14.03 5.89
C SER A 703 35.42 13.89 5.78
N GLU A 704 36.04 13.38 6.84
CA GLU A 704 37.48 13.22 7.03
C GLU A 704 37.86 11.76 7.31
#